data_AF-A0A9P5RYJ2-F1
#
_entry.id   AF-A0A9P5RYJ2-F1
#
_cell.length_a   1.000
_cell.length_b   1.000
_cell.length_c   1.000
_cell.angle_alpha   90.00
_cell.angle_beta   90.00
_cell.angle_gamma   90.00
#
_symmetry.space_group_name_H-M   'P 1'
#
loop_
_entity.id
_entity.type
_entity.pdbx_description
1 polymer ?
#
loop_
_entity_poly.entity_id
_entity_poly.type
_entity_poly.pdbx_seq_one_letter_code
_entity_poly.pdbx_strand_id
1 'polypeptide(L)'
;MKVIDKIHRAEEERRPYWSFEYFPPKTTAGVQNLFERMERMYNLGPEFVDITWNAGGTSSDLTTELVATAQSVYGLETCMHLTCTNMPKEKIDAALKAAKACGNQNILALRGDPPRGQEQWVSCDNGFAYASDLVAYIRQQYGDYFSIGVAGYPEGHLDSTDLEEDFKWLKYKVDQGADFIVTQLFYDTGLFLDWVKKCRTRGITVPIVPGIMPIQSFGGFNRMTSLCKTFVPDRIKNALEPIKEDDQAVKDFGVRLAVEMCKEIQAGGISGFHFYTLNLEKSTRLILEGLGFVAPREKARPLPWNPSLSKKREKENVRPIFWKNRIQSYVSRTEAWDEFPNGRWGDSRSPAFGELDGYGTSLKVAPKEALELWGHPSSPRDVASLFAKYCHGEIRSIPWSDESSLYPETEAIRGQLARLNERGYLTINSQPAVNGVRSDDKVHGWGPKNGYVYQKAYLEFFVSPENLNELVSRIEEEPQITYYAVNKRGDLRTNSQNDGPNAVTWGVFVGKEIVQPTVVEVVSFVAWKDEAFELWSEWSKIYEPSSASARVIDSIRDEWYLINIVHNDFQDQDGLFRVLDSAKTVDSIPVTEAQDDNLIVTPTTTTQSTLNTTFNLPRFSSLSDGYARIHSEDDLDELYPNDNFILGPIATPSSTSTTRQQPAQQDTQIAIAPSAEPSSSTAAAGARRMIQQTMDGVFSNLSAKPRVEQPAVEELPPPYKAAALDQSPAYYETTVVSPFYSEDKVLVDGLPVGGFVGFVWNMMISTSFQFMGFFLTYLLHTSHATKNGSKMGLGITFVTMGTQTMAGKSDGQETNADSDTGYMGNTGDGVDATREFMSMSYLMIILGFAIILHASFEFIKAKRTEMVINATSSSHATEAETDASVV
;
A
#
# COMPACT_ATOMS: atom_id res chain seq x y z
N MET A 1 26.19 9.73 20.82
CA MET A 1 26.31 9.34 22.26
C MET A 1 26.48 7.82 22.32
N LYS A 2 27.19 7.29 23.31
CA LYS A 2 27.31 5.83 23.40
C LYS A 2 25.97 5.19 23.78
N VAL A 3 25.67 4.05 23.17
CA VAL A 3 24.50 3.22 23.48
C VAL A 3 24.58 2.68 24.91
N ILE A 4 25.75 2.28 25.39
CA ILE A 4 25.91 1.81 26.78
C ILE A 4 25.56 2.89 27.82
N ASP A 5 25.94 4.16 27.60
CA ASP A 5 25.59 5.28 28.49
C ASP A 5 24.06 5.47 28.55
N LYS A 6 23.37 5.34 27.41
CA LYS A 6 21.91 5.43 27.33
C LYS A 6 21.21 4.26 28.03
N ILE A 7 21.73 3.04 27.85
CA ILE A 7 21.21 1.83 28.50
C ILE A 7 21.33 1.96 30.02
N HIS A 8 22.51 2.27 30.55
CA HIS A 8 22.71 2.41 31.99
C HIS A 8 21.85 3.51 32.59
N ARG A 9 21.71 4.66 31.92
CA ARG A 9 20.76 5.71 32.32
C ARG A 9 19.33 5.18 32.40
N ALA A 10 18.85 4.42 31.41
CA ALA A 10 17.49 3.86 31.44
C ALA A 10 17.32 2.77 32.52
N GLU A 11 18.36 1.97 32.80
CA GLU A 11 18.40 1.00 33.91
C GLU A 11 18.35 1.71 35.28
N GLU A 12 19.09 2.82 35.46
CA GLU A 12 19.08 3.67 36.66
C GLU A 12 17.73 4.38 36.85
N GLU A 13 17.16 4.95 35.78
CA GLU A 13 15.81 5.53 35.74
C GLU A 13 14.71 4.47 35.96
N ARG A 14 15.04 3.17 35.83
CA ARG A 14 14.10 2.03 35.79
C ARG A 14 13.02 2.19 34.72
N ARG A 15 13.37 2.84 33.62
CA ARG A 15 12.48 3.15 32.48
C ARG A 15 12.62 2.08 31.40
N PRO A 16 11.53 1.61 30.77
CA PRO A 16 11.64 0.77 29.59
C PRO A 16 12.31 1.50 28.44
N TYR A 17 13.15 0.80 27.68
CA TYR A 17 13.88 1.36 26.54
C TYR A 17 13.86 0.39 25.37
N TRP A 18 14.01 0.92 24.15
CA TRP A 18 13.95 0.11 22.94
C TRP A 18 14.81 0.68 21.80
N SER A 19 15.12 -0.20 20.86
CA SER A 19 15.83 0.11 19.61
C SER A 19 15.15 -0.55 18.41
N PHE A 20 15.46 -0.08 17.21
CA PHE A 20 14.90 -0.57 15.95
C PHE A 20 16.01 -0.96 14.97
N GLU A 21 15.97 -2.19 14.45
CA GLU A 21 16.89 -2.62 13.39
C GLU A 21 16.29 -2.40 12.00
N TYR A 22 17.10 -1.85 11.08
CA TYR A 22 16.77 -1.58 9.69
C TYR A 22 17.86 -2.13 8.75
N PHE A 23 17.47 -2.55 7.54
CA PHE A 23 18.41 -3.06 6.54
C PHE A 23 18.53 -2.15 5.30
N PRO A 24 19.73 -2.02 4.68
CA PRO A 24 19.95 -1.27 3.45
C PRO A 24 19.03 -1.71 2.30
N PRO A 25 18.14 -0.82 1.79
CA PRO A 25 17.23 -1.17 0.71
C PRO A 25 17.93 -1.32 -0.66
N LYS A 26 17.46 -2.24 -1.50
CA LYS A 26 18.04 -2.54 -2.83
C LYS A 26 17.84 -1.45 -3.90
N THR A 27 17.08 -0.39 -3.61
CA THR A 27 16.71 0.65 -4.58
C THR A 27 16.68 2.03 -3.93
N THR A 28 16.97 3.09 -4.70
CA THR A 28 16.96 4.48 -4.22
C THR A 28 15.59 4.91 -3.67
N ALA A 29 14.50 4.47 -4.30
CA ALA A 29 13.15 4.67 -3.77
C ALA A 29 12.94 3.91 -2.44
N GLY A 30 13.52 2.72 -2.28
CA GLY A 30 13.55 1.99 -1.01
C GLY A 30 14.31 2.76 0.08
N VAL A 31 15.43 3.39 -0.26
CA VAL A 31 16.24 4.23 0.64
C VAL A 31 15.45 5.46 1.11
N GLN A 32 14.80 6.19 0.19
CA GLN A 32 13.91 7.31 0.56
C GLN A 32 12.75 6.86 1.47
N ASN A 33 12.07 5.77 1.10
CA ASN A 33 11.02 5.15 1.92
C ASN A 33 11.52 4.64 3.29
N LEU A 34 12.83 4.40 3.46
CA LEU A 34 13.44 4.07 4.75
C LEU A 34 13.72 5.32 5.57
N PHE A 35 14.26 6.39 4.99
CA PHE A 35 14.45 7.66 5.67
C PHE A 35 13.14 8.23 6.23
N GLU A 36 12.10 8.33 5.40
CA GLU A 36 10.75 8.77 5.83
C GLU A 36 10.18 7.88 6.96
N ARG A 37 10.57 6.60 7.02
CA ARG A 37 10.15 5.66 8.08
C ARG A 37 10.96 5.85 9.35
N MET A 38 12.27 6.06 9.26
CA MET A 38 13.13 6.31 10.42
C MET A 38 12.71 7.62 11.12
N GLU A 39 12.34 8.66 10.37
CA GLU A 39 11.76 9.89 10.91
C GLU A 39 10.43 9.64 11.66
N ARG A 40 9.49 8.91 11.06
CA ARG A 40 8.22 8.58 11.74
C ARG A 40 8.41 7.66 12.95
N MET A 41 9.41 6.77 12.92
CA MET A 41 9.72 5.86 14.03
C MET A 41 10.59 6.52 15.11
N TYR A 42 11.36 7.58 14.82
CA TYR A 42 12.03 8.41 15.83
C TYR A 42 11.03 9.01 16.82
N ASN A 43 9.86 9.43 16.34
CA ASN A 43 8.75 9.90 17.16
C ASN A 43 8.11 8.80 18.06
N LEU A 44 8.57 7.54 17.95
CA LEU A 44 8.26 6.46 18.89
C LEU A 44 9.35 6.29 19.97
N GLY A 45 10.26 7.25 20.13
CA GLY A 45 11.20 7.36 21.26
C GLY A 45 12.26 6.26 21.45
N PRO A 46 12.86 5.65 20.41
CA PRO A 46 13.94 4.69 20.59
C PRO A 46 15.21 5.37 21.16
N GLU A 47 16.00 4.67 21.98
CA GLU A 47 17.30 5.18 22.44
C GLU A 47 18.35 5.15 21.31
N PHE A 48 18.24 4.20 20.38
CA PHE A 48 19.11 4.03 19.21
C PHE A 48 18.44 3.20 18.10
N VAL A 49 19.02 3.26 16.89
CA VAL A 49 18.60 2.46 15.72
C VAL A 49 19.81 1.73 15.12
N ASP A 50 19.62 0.45 14.78
CA ASP A 50 20.66 -0.42 14.21
C ASP A 50 20.51 -0.48 12.69
N ILE A 51 21.64 -0.42 11.98
CA ILE A 51 21.68 -0.47 10.51
C ILE A 51 22.57 -1.64 10.08
N THR A 52 21.95 -2.64 9.43
CA THR A 52 22.57 -3.94 9.16
C THR A 52 23.61 -3.88 8.04
N TRP A 53 24.65 -4.70 8.15
CA TRP A 53 25.73 -4.82 7.17
C TRP A 53 25.64 -6.16 6.43
N ASN A 54 25.50 -6.15 5.11
CA ASN A 54 25.42 -7.41 4.34
C ASN A 54 26.79 -8.11 4.24
N ALA A 55 26.77 -9.46 4.29
CA ALA A 55 27.96 -10.30 4.20
C ALA A 55 28.81 -9.97 2.94
N GLY A 56 30.13 -9.97 3.11
CA GLY A 56 31.10 -9.56 2.07
C GLY A 56 31.13 -8.04 1.78
N GLY A 57 30.34 -7.23 2.48
CA GLY A 57 30.36 -5.76 2.34
C GLY A 57 29.83 -5.23 1.01
N THR A 58 28.99 -5.98 0.30
CA THR A 58 28.39 -5.59 -0.99
C THR A 58 27.44 -4.38 -0.92
N SER A 59 27.09 -3.92 0.28
CA SER A 59 26.37 -2.65 0.54
C SER A 59 27.01 -1.87 1.71
N SER A 60 28.31 -2.04 1.90
CA SER A 60 29.10 -1.34 2.94
C SER A 60 29.01 0.19 2.83
N ASP A 61 29.15 0.72 1.61
CA ASP A 61 29.05 2.15 1.33
C ASP A 61 27.65 2.69 1.67
N LEU A 62 26.58 2.02 1.22
CA LEU A 62 25.19 2.40 1.52
C LEU A 62 24.86 2.28 3.02
N THR A 63 25.43 1.30 3.73
CA THR A 63 25.29 1.18 5.19
C THR A 63 25.91 2.39 5.89
N THR A 64 27.09 2.82 5.41
CA THR A 64 27.82 3.99 5.91
C THR A 64 27.08 5.30 5.59
N GLU A 65 26.50 5.42 4.40
CA GLU A 65 25.67 6.56 3.97
C GLU A 65 24.39 6.69 4.83
N LEU A 66 23.68 5.58 5.05
CA LEU A 66 22.49 5.52 5.91
C LEU A 66 22.83 5.94 7.35
N VAL A 67 23.94 5.45 7.90
CA VAL A 67 24.44 5.82 9.25
C VAL A 67 24.78 7.32 9.32
N ALA A 68 25.56 7.83 8.36
CA ALA A 68 25.96 9.23 8.34
C ALA A 68 24.74 10.17 8.19
N THR A 69 23.75 9.79 7.39
CA THR A 69 22.52 10.58 7.18
C THR A 69 21.60 10.50 8.41
N ALA A 70 21.46 9.34 9.05
CA ALA A 70 20.69 9.18 10.29
C ALA A 70 21.25 10.06 11.42
N GLN A 71 22.57 10.04 11.64
CA GLN A 71 23.26 10.92 12.59
C GLN A 71 23.06 12.41 12.24
N SER A 72 23.43 12.82 11.02
CA SER A 72 23.58 14.24 10.67
C SER A 72 22.30 14.98 10.29
N VAL A 73 21.29 14.29 9.73
CA VAL A 73 20.04 14.92 9.26
C VAL A 73 18.91 14.72 10.28
N TYR A 74 18.78 13.51 10.84
CA TYR A 74 17.65 13.14 11.68
C TYR A 74 17.97 13.17 13.19
N GLY A 75 19.22 13.42 13.58
CA GLY A 75 19.65 13.40 14.98
C GLY A 75 19.52 12.02 15.63
N LEU A 76 19.45 10.96 14.83
CA LEU A 76 19.26 9.58 15.29
C LEU A 76 20.58 8.98 15.77
N GLU A 77 20.53 8.40 16.96
CA GLU A 77 21.66 7.61 17.44
C GLU A 77 21.71 6.28 16.72
N THR A 78 22.77 6.07 15.95
CA THR A 78 22.98 4.85 15.17
C THR A 78 23.82 3.83 15.91
N CYS A 79 23.57 2.55 15.64
CA CYS A 79 24.51 1.45 15.82
C CYS A 79 24.79 0.82 14.44
N MET A 80 26.04 0.88 14.00
CA MET A 80 26.44 0.34 12.69
C MET A 80 26.87 -1.11 12.85
N HIS A 81 26.23 -2.04 12.16
CA HIS A 81 26.75 -3.41 12.09
C HIS A 81 28.08 -3.42 11.34
N LEU A 82 29.03 -4.25 11.78
CA LEU A 82 30.29 -4.45 11.09
C LEU A 82 30.71 -5.91 11.18
N THR A 83 30.78 -6.59 10.03
CA THR A 83 31.28 -7.97 9.91
C THR A 83 32.80 -7.97 9.76
N CYS A 84 33.49 -8.99 10.28
CA CYS A 84 34.94 -9.12 10.15
C CYS A 84 35.39 -10.07 9.02
N THR A 85 34.51 -10.96 8.54
CA THR A 85 34.84 -11.93 7.48
C THR A 85 34.55 -11.40 6.08
N ASN A 86 35.21 -12.01 5.08
CA ASN A 86 34.98 -11.78 3.65
C ASN A 86 35.23 -10.32 3.20
N MET A 87 36.04 -9.55 3.94
CA MET A 87 36.42 -8.18 3.61
C MET A 87 37.88 -7.90 3.98
N PRO A 88 38.65 -7.19 3.12
CA PRO A 88 39.98 -6.68 3.46
C PRO A 88 39.98 -5.85 4.74
N LYS A 89 41.07 -5.92 5.51
CA LYS A 89 41.26 -5.11 6.72
C LYS A 89 41.10 -3.61 6.43
N GLU A 90 41.50 -3.19 5.23
CA GLU A 90 41.42 -1.83 4.70
C GLU A 90 39.96 -1.36 4.59
N LYS A 91 39.00 -2.26 4.31
CA LYS A 91 37.56 -1.94 4.33
C LYS A 91 37.04 -1.75 5.75
N ILE A 92 37.50 -2.57 6.70
CA ILE A 92 37.16 -2.45 8.13
C ILE A 92 37.72 -1.12 8.67
N ASP A 93 38.97 -0.79 8.33
CA ASP A 93 39.59 0.49 8.66
C ASP A 93 38.88 1.69 8.02
N ALA A 94 38.44 1.58 6.77
CA ALA A 94 37.67 2.63 6.10
C ALA A 94 36.30 2.84 6.77
N ALA A 95 35.57 1.75 7.07
CA ALA A 95 34.27 1.80 7.73
C ALA A 95 34.35 2.44 9.13
N LEU A 96 35.35 2.04 9.94
CA LEU A 96 35.56 2.60 11.28
C LEU A 96 35.98 4.08 11.22
N LYS A 97 36.80 4.48 10.24
CA LYS A 97 37.15 5.90 10.01
C LYS A 97 35.92 6.71 9.58
N ALA A 98 35.09 6.19 8.68
CA ALA A 98 33.89 6.87 8.21
C ALA A 98 32.85 7.02 9.33
N ALA A 99 32.60 5.96 10.11
CA ALA A 99 31.74 6.01 11.30
C ALA A 99 32.21 7.07 12.30
N LYS A 100 33.51 7.11 12.61
CA LYS A 100 34.09 8.14 13.48
C LYS A 100 33.98 9.55 12.89
N ALA A 101 34.12 9.70 11.57
CA ALA A 101 34.05 10.98 10.88
C ALA A 101 32.62 11.56 10.83
N CYS A 102 31.58 10.72 10.72
CA CYS A 102 30.18 11.16 10.79
C CYS A 102 29.64 11.29 12.23
N GLY A 103 30.50 11.10 13.25
CA GLY A 103 30.12 11.21 14.66
C GLY A 103 29.45 9.97 15.26
N ASN A 104 29.28 8.88 14.49
CA ASN A 104 28.77 7.63 15.03
C ASN A 104 29.72 7.07 16.10
N GLN A 105 29.15 6.72 17.25
CA GLN A 105 29.88 6.15 18.39
C GLN A 105 29.57 4.68 18.65
N ASN A 106 28.74 4.00 17.84
CA ASN A 106 28.29 2.64 18.20
C ASN A 106 28.46 1.65 17.05
N ILE A 107 29.03 0.49 17.37
CA ILE A 107 29.33 -0.60 16.42
C ILE A 107 28.76 -1.91 16.97
N LEU A 108 27.99 -2.65 16.18
CA LEU A 108 27.65 -4.05 16.47
C LEU A 108 28.68 -4.95 15.78
N ALA A 109 29.62 -5.51 16.55
CA ALA A 109 30.73 -6.31 16.05
C ALA A 109 30.29 -7.77 15.80
N LEU A 110 30.33 -8.19 14.53
CA LEU A 110 29.85 -9.48 14.06
C LEU A 110 30.95 -10.26 13.32
N ARG A 111 30.82 -11.59 13.21
CA ARG A 111 31.69 -12.36 12.30
C ARG A 111 31.27 -12.06 10.86
N GLY A 112 30.03 -12.40 10.51
CA GLY A 112 29.54 -12.42 9.14
C GLY A 112 29.57 -13.83 8.52
N ASP A 113 28.70 -14.04 7.56
CA ASP A 113 28.46 -15.32 6.89
C ASP A 113 29.48 -15.64 5.78
N PRO A 114 29.59 -16.93 5.37
CA PRO A 114 30.08 -17.29 4.05
C PRO A 114 29.33 -16.55 2.91
N PRO A 115 29.97 -16.34 1.74
CA PRO A 115 29.29 -15.83 0.55
C PRO A 115 28.13 -16.74 0.10
N ARG A 116 27.08 -16.16 -0.51
CA ARG A 116 25.96 -16.93 -1.07
C ARG A 116 26.48 -18.00 -2.06
N GLY A 117 26.22 -19.27 -1.75
CA GLY A 117 26.65 -20.42 -2.55
C GLY A 117 27.81 -21.22 -1.95
N GLN A 118 28.41 -20.78 -0.84
CA GLN A 118 29.42 -21.53 -0.10
C GLN A 118 28.87 -21.99 1.27
N GLU A 119 28.90 -23.29 1.55
CA GLU A 119 28.47 -23.84 2.85
C GLU A 119 29.52 -23.67 3.96
N GLN A 120 30.78 -23.39 3.58
CA GLN A 120 31.90 -23.24 4.52
C GLN A 120 32.55 -21.87 4.36
N TRP A 121 32.96 -21.29 5.49
CA TRP A 121 33.77 -20.09 5.51
C TRP A 121 35.21 -20.43 5.13
N VAL A 122 35.80 -19.61 4.25
CA VAL A 122 37.23 -19.64 3.91
C VAL A 122 37.88 -18.37 4.46
N SER A 123 39.05 -18.50 5.09
CA SER A 123 39.79 -17.33 5.54
C SER A 123 40.32 -16.56 4.33
N CYS A 124 39.92 -15.30 4.22
CA CYS A 124 40.70 -14.30 3.51
C CYS A 124 41.98 -13.97 4.29
N ASP A 125 43.03 -13.48 3.61
CA ASP A 125 44.39 -13.23 4.15
C ASP A 125 44.50 -12.07 5.17
N ASN A 126 43.39 -11.72 5.82
CA ASN A 126 43.13 -10.39 6.38
C ASN A 126 43.25 -10.32 7.91
N GLY A 127 43.50 -11.45 8.57
CA GLY A 127 43.79 -11.53 10.01
C GLY A 127 42.60 -11.52 10.98
N PHE A 128 41.35 -11.55 10.51
CA PHE A 128 40.15 -11.67 11.35
C PHE A 128 39.38 -12.94 11.05
N ALA A 129 39.21 -13.81 12.05
CA ALA A 129 38.38 -15.00 11.94
C ALA A 129 37.04 -14.81 12.67
N TYR A 130 37.03 -14.07 13.79
CA TYR A 130 35.92 -14.03 14.73
C TYR A 130 35.56 -12.61 15.20
N ALA A 131 34.31 -12.44 15.66
CA ALA A 131 33.84 -11.17 16.22
C ALA A 131 34.67 -10.69 17.43
N SER A 132 35.27 -11.60 18.22
CA SER A 132 36.21 -11.26 19.30
C SER A 132 37.39 -10.44 18.80
N ASP A 133 37.88 -10.78 17.62
CA ASP A 133 39.10 -10.24 17.03
C ASP A 133 38.83 -8.81 16.55
N LEU A 134 37.63 -8.58 16.00
CA LEU A 134 37.12 -7.25 15.66
C LEU A 134 36.87 -6.38 16.91
N VAL A 135 36.29 -6.93 17.99
CA VAL A 135 36.13 -6.19 19.26
C VAL A 135 37.50 -5.75 19.80
N ALA A 136 38.45 -6.68 19.90
CA ALA A 136 39.81 -6.41 20.36
C ALA A 136 40.53 -5.38 19.47
N TYR A 137 40.34 -5.46 18.15
CA TYR A 137 40.92 -4.52 17.19
C TYR A 137 40.34 -3.11 17.32
N ILE A 138 39.02 -2.98 17.41
CA ILE A 138 38.37 -1.66 17.63
C ILE A 138 38.86 -1.05 18.95
N ARG A 139 38.96 -1.84 20.03
CA ARG A 139 39.53 -1.40 21.31
C ARG A 139 41.00 -1.00 21.19
N GLN A 140 41.82 -1.73 20.45
CA GLN A 140 43.23 -1.38 20.22
C GLN A 140 43.40 -0.06 19.45
N GLN A 141 42.61 0.17 18.39
CA GLN A 141 42.79 1.32 17.49
C GLN A 141 42.04 2.58 17.93
N TYR A 142 40.90 2.43 18.61
CA TYR A 142 40.00 3.53 18.97
C TYR A 142 39.74 3.66 20.47
N GLY A 143 40.23 2.73 21.29
CA GLY A 143 40.07 2.74 22.74
C GLY A 143 38.60 2.75 23.15
N ASP A 144 38.24 3.75 23.94
CA ASP A 144 36.90 3.98 24.47
C ASP A 144 36.06 4.99 23.62
N TYR A 145 36.47 5.28 22.38
CA TYR A 145 35.68 6.16 21.49
C TYR A 145 34.33 5.52 21.09
N PHE A 146 34.36 4.24 20.72
CA PHE A 146 33.18 3.47 20.33
C PHE A 146 32.59 2.74 21.54
N SER A 147 31.26 2.64 21.59
CA SER A 147 30.60 1.54 22.27
C SER A 147 30.43 0.36 21.33
N ILE A 148 30.63 -0.86 21.84
CA ILE A 148 30.71 -2.08 21.03
C ILE A 148 29.69 -3.10 21.54
N GLY A 149 28.65 -3.37 20.74
CA GLY A 149 27.73 -4.47 20.96
C GLY A 149 28.21 -5.77 20.32
N VAL A 150 27.76 -6.92 20.81
CA VAL A 150 27.99 -8.24 20.17
C VAL A 150 26.74 -9.13 20.17
N ALA A 151 26.64 -10.03 19.18
CA ALA A 151 25.53 -10.99 19.07
C ALA A 151 25.55 -12.08 20.17
N GLY A 152 24.39 -12.37 20.77
CA GLY A 152 24.13 -13.46 21.72
C GLY A 152 23.10 -14.47 21.21
N TYR A 153 23.12 -15.69 21.77
CA TYR A 153 22.48 -16.88 21.20
C TYR A 153 21.69 -17.67 22.26
N PRO A 154 20.41 -17.33 22.52
CA PRO A 154 19.63 -17.95 23.60
C PRO A 154 19.52 -19.47 23.48
N GLU A 155 19.34 -19.95 22.24
CA GLU A 155 19.14 -21.37 21.89
C GLU A 155 20.46 -22.08 21.54
N GLY A 156 21.59 -21.40 21.70
CA GLY A 156 22.86 -21.82 21.11
C GLY A 156 22.98 -21.40 19.65
N HIS A 157 24.11 -21.78 19.04
CA HIS A 157 24.56 -21.25 17.77
C HIS A 157 24.68 -22.35 16.70
N LEU A 158 24.31 -22.06 15.45
CA LEU A 158 24.24 -23.05 14.35
C LEU A 158 25.55 -23.82 14.11
N ASP A 159 26.70 -23.13 14.07
CA ASP A 159 28.03 -23.76 13.94
C ASP A 159 28.52 -24.51 15.21
N SER A 160 27.85 -24.37 16.37
CA SER A 160 28.38 -24.82 17.67
C SER A 160 27.85 -26.20 18.06
N THR A 161 28.76 -27.14 18.33
CA THR A 161 28.43 -28.52 18.73
C THR A 161 28.14 -28.68 20.23
N ASP A 162 28.41 -27.66 21.05
CA ASP A 162 28.17 -27.65 22.49
C ASP A 162 27.67 -26.27 22.98
N LEU A 163 26.63 -26.27 23.81
CA LEU A 163 26.05 -25.08 24.42
C LEU A 163 26.93 -24.51 25.56
N GLU A 164 27.73 -25.34 26.23
CA GLU A 164 28.70 -24.86 27.24
C GLU A 164 29.92 -24.20 26.60
N GLU A 165 30.40 -24.70 25.47
CA GLU A 165 31.30 -23.98 24.58
C GLU A 165 30.70 -22.68 24.04
N ASP A 166 29.39 -22.64 23.77
CA ASP A 166 28.73 -21.40 23.33
C ASP A 166 28.97 -20.24 24.30
N PHE A 167 28.69 -20.47 25.59
CA PHE A 167 28.90 -19.48 26.66
C PHE A 167 30.38 -19.09 26.84
N LYS A 168 31.34 -20.01 26.65
CA LYS A 168 32.79 -19.69 26.74
C LYS A 168 33.16 -18.64 25.69
N TRP A 169 32.76 -18.85 24.44
CA TRP A 169 33.04 -17.90 23.35
C TRP A 169 32.26 -16.59 23.49
N LEU A 170 31.02 -16.63 24.02
CA LEU A 170 30.29 -15.40 24.33
C LEU A 170 30.99 -14.58 25.41
N LYS A 171 31.43 -15.22 26.51
CA LYS A 171 32.22 -14.56 27.54
C LYS A 171 33.53 -14.00 26.99
N TYR A 172 34.25 -14.77 26.17
CA TYR A 172 35.50 -14.31 25.56
C TYR A 172 35.31 -13.01 24.74
N LYS A 173 34.23 -12.91 23.94
CA LYS A 173 33.89 -11.65 23.23
C LYS A 173 33.63 -10.46 24.16
N VAL A 174 32.99 -10.70 25.30
CA VAL A 174 32.77 -9.66 26.32
C VAL A 174 34.08 -9.27 27.00
N ASP A 175 34.93 -10.24 27.31
CA ASP A 175 36.24 -10.03 27.95
C ASP A 175 37.24 -9.31 27.02
N GLN A 176 37.04 -9.31 25.70
CA GLN A 176 37.76 -8.44 24.75
C GLN A 176 37.30 -6.96 24.80
N GLY A 177 36.26 -6.64 25.57
CA GLY A 177 35.74 -5.28 25.76
C GLY A 177 34.49 -4.94 24.96
N ALA A 178 33.55 -5.88 24.82
CA ALA A 178 32.20 -5.55 24.35
C ALA A 178 31.33 -5.06 25.52
N ASP A 179 30.50 -4.03 25.29
CA ASP A 179 29.78 -3.30 26.33
C ASP A 179 28.35 -3.82 26.55
N PHE A 180 27.72 -4.39 25.52
CA PHE A 180 26.37 -4.94 25.58
C PHE A 180 26.19 -6.11 24.61
N ILE A 181 25.15 -6.91 24.83
CA ILE A 181 24.78 -8.05 23.99
C ILE A 181 23.39 -7.78 23.38
N VAL A 182 23.25 -7.96 22.07
CA VAL A 182 21.94 -8.08 21.40
C VAL A 182 21.72 -9.55 21.06
N THR A 183 20.56 -10.13 21.39
CA THR A 183 20.31 -11.55 21.10
C THR A 183 19.68 -11.76 19.73
N GLN A 184 20.06 -12.86 19.07
CA GLN A 184 19.26 -13.48 18.01
C GLN A 184 17.80 -13.69 18.49
N LEU A 185 16.86 -13.69 17.54
CA LEU A 185 15.44 -13.86 17.82
C LEU A 185 15.12 -15.25 18.40
N PHE A 186 14.12 -15.29 19.28
CA PHE A 186 13.62 -16.48 19.97
C PHE A 186 12.11 -16.39 20.16
N TYR A 187 11.43 -17.52 20.39
CA TYR A 187 9.98 -17.55 20.69
C TYR A 187 9.64 -18.27 22.01
N ASP A 188 10.64 -18.76 22.73
CA ASP A 188 10.49 -19.26 24.10
C ASP A 188 11.18 -18.31 25.11
N THR A 189 10.34 -17.62 25.89
CA THR A 189 10.75 -16.65 26.92
C THR A 189 11.37 -17.31 28.14
N GLY A 190 10.95 -18.53 28.48
CA GLY A 190 11.53 -19.31 29.58
C GLY A 190 12.96 -19.71 29.26
N LEU A 191 13.18 -20.20 28.05
CA LEU A 191 14.50 -20.53 27.49
C LEU A 191 15.43 -19.30 27.52
N PHE A 192 14.97 -18.15 27.03
CA PHE A 192 15.74 -16.90 27.08
C PHE A 192 16.09 -16.48 28.52
N LEU A 193 15.13 -16.49 29.45
CA LEU A 193 15.38 -16.11 30.85
C LEU A 193 16.34 -17.08 31.56
N ASP A 194 16.28 -18.38 31.26
CA ASP A 194 17.25 -19.36 31.76
C ASP A 194 18.64 -19.22 31.12
N TRP A 195 18.71 -18.83 29.85
CA TRP A 195 19.96 -18.47 29.19
C TRP A 195 20.60 -17.23 29.83
N VAL A 196 19.83 -16.18 30.13
CA VAL A 196 20.31 -15.00 30.87
C VAL A 196 20.88 -15.40 32.24
N LYS A 197 20.19 -16.26 33.00
CA LYS A 197 20.71 -16.80 34.27
C LYS A 197 22.07 -17.49 34.07
N LYS A 198 22.20 -18.32 33.03
CA LYS A 198 23.46 -19.01 32.66
C LYS A 198 24.58 -18.04 32.24
N CYS A 199 24.26 -16.92 31.58
CA CYS A 199 25.23 -15.84 31.33
C CYS A 199 25.70 -15.20 32.65
N ARG A 200 24.78 -14.85 33.56
CA ARG A 200 25.12 -14.22 34.84
C ARG A 200 25.96 -15.13 35.74
N THR A 201 25.67 -16.43 35.82
CA THR A 201 26.49 -17.38 36.61
C THR A 201 27.90 -17.61 36.05
N ARG A 202 28.16 -17.24 34.79
CA ARG A 202 29.49 -17.28 34.16
C ARG A 202 30.23 -15.94 34.23
N GLY A 203 29.68 -14.94 34.93
CA GLY A 203 30.31 -13.63 35.09
C GLY A 203 30.18 -12.71 33.87
N ILE A 204 29.22 -12.95 32.98
CA ILE A 204 28.84 -11.98 31.95
C ILE A 204 27.93 -10.95 32.62
N THR A 205 28.43 -9.74 32.88
CA THR A 205 27.73 -8.68 33.63
C THR A 205 27.06 -7.63 32.75
N VAL A 206 27.55 -7.44 31.52
CA VAL A 206 27.05 -6.45 30.54
C VAL A 206 25.53 -6.54 30.28
N PRO A 207 24.84 -5.45 29.91
CA PRO A 207 23.43 -5.50 29.51
C PRO A 207 23.17 -6.51 28.39
N ILE A 208 22.02 -7.18 28.48
CA ILE A 208 21.56 -8.16 27.48
C ILE A 208 20.21 -7.64 26.98
N VAL A 209 20.18 -7.24 25.71
CA VAL A 209 18.98 -6.73 25.03
C VAL A 209 18.36 -7.86 24.19
N PRO A 210 17.16 -8.35 24.54
CA PRO A 210 16.44 -9.36 23.77
C PRO A 210 16.05 -8.82 22.39
N GLY A 211 16.39 -9.59 21.35
CA GLY A 211 15.94 -9.36 19.98
C GLY A 211 14.54 -9.92 19.75
N ILE A 212 13.56 -9.06 19.48
CA ILE A 212 12.15 -9.40 19.28
C ILE A 212 11.77 -9.17 17.81
N MET A 213 11.36 -10.22 17.10
CA MET A 213 10.84 -10.11 15.73
C MET A 213 9.30 -10.26 15.72
N PRO A 214 8.54 -9.25 15.29
CA PRO A 214 7.09 -9.37 15.11
C PRO A 214 6.74 -10.37 13.99
N ILE A 215 5.75 -11.23 14.20
CA ILE A 215 5.24 -12.11 13.13
C ILE A 215 4.42 -11.28 12.12
N GLN A 216 4.93 -11.16 10.90
CA GLN A 216 4.33 -10.32 9.83
C GLN A 216 3.46 -11.11 8.83
N SER A 217 3.77 -12.38 8.58
CA SER A 217 2.99 -13.31 7.75
C SER A 217 3.44 -14.74 8.01
N PHE A 218 2.57 -15.73 7.76
CA PHE A 218 2.85 -17.14 8.08
C PHE A 218 4.04 -17.70 7.29
N GLY A 219 4.04 -17.48 5.97
CA GLY A 219 5.15 -17.91 5.09
C GLY A 219 6.47 -17.19 5.39
N GLY A 220 6.42 -15.90 5.75
CA GLY A 220 7.60 -15.13 6.15
C GLY A 220 8.22 -15.64 7.45
N PHE A 221 7.36 -15.92 8.44
CA PHE A 221 7.73 -16.48 9.74
C PHE A 221 8.37 -17.86 9.60
N ASN A 222 7.69 -18.81 8.95
CA ASN A 222 8.19 -20.18 8.76
C ASN A 222 9.53 -20.22 8.01
N ARG A 223 9.74 -19.33 7.02
CA ARG A 223 11.03 -19.18 6.34
C ARG A 223 12.12 -18.70 7.30
N MET A 224 11.83 -17.71 8.14
CA MET A 224 12.85 -17.13 9.03
C MET A 224 13.25 -18.07 10.14
N THR A 225 12.29 -18.73 10.79
CA THR A 225 12.56 -19.72 11.86
C THR A 225 13.29 -20.94 11.32
N SER A 226 13.00 -21.36 10.07
CA SER A 226 13.77 -22.42 9.40
C SER A 226 15.21 -22.00 9.09
N LEU A 227 15.42 -20.77 8.61
CA LEU A 227 16.75 -20.23 8.29
C LEU A 227 17.63 -20.10 9.55
N CYS A 228 17.06 -19.59 10.65
CA CYS A 228 17.75 -19.41 11.91
C CYS A 228 17.75 -20.67 12.81
N LYS A 229 17.07 -21.73 12.38
CA LYS A 229 16.71 -22.95 13.14
C LYS A 229 16.09 -22.69 14.52
N THR A 230 15.41 -21.55 14.69
CA THR A 230 14.77 -21.12 15.93
C THR A 230 13.66 -22.08 16.37
N PHE A 231 13.70 -22.48 17.64
CA PHE A 231 12.64 -23.23 18.29
C PHE A 231 11.36 -22.38 18.39
N VAL A 232 10.30 -22.87 17.77
CA VAL A 232 8.95 -22.33 17.91
C VAL A 232 8.15 -23.26 18.83
N PRO A 233 7.76 -22.82 20.03
CA PRO A 233 6.82 -23.54 20.88
C PRO A 233 5.53 -23.93 20.17
N ASP A 234 5.02 -25.14 20.40
CA ASP A 234 3.83 -25.64 19.70
C ASP A 234 2.57 -24.83 19.99
N ARG A 235 2.51 -24.11 21.14
CA ARG A 235 1.45 -23.13 21.44
C ARG A 235 1.31 -22.05 20.35
N ILE A 236 2.41 -21.68 19.70
CA ILE A 236 2.45 -20.67 18.62
C ILE A 236 2.06 -21.30 17.28
N LYS A 237 2.60 -22.50 16.96
CA LYS A 237 2.25 -23.22 15.72
C LYS A 237 0.74 -23.50 15.65
N ASN A 238 0.19 -24.06 16.72
CA ASN A 238 -1.22 -24.45 16.81
C ASN A 238 -2.18 -23.23 16.78
N ALA A 239 -1.72 -22.05 17.21
CA ALA A 239 -2.49 -20.81 17.14
C ALA A 239 -2.41 -20.13 15.75
N LEU A 240 -1.32 -20.32 15.01
CA LEU A 240 -1.12 -19.79 13.66
C LEU A 240 -1.80 -20.65 12.58
N GLU A 241 -1.76 -21.97 12.69
CA GLU A 241 -2.28 -22.91 11.69
C GLU A 241 -3.73 -22.64 11.23
N PRO A 242 -4.72 -22.35 12.11
CA PRO A 242 -6.09 -22.06 11.67
C PRO A 242 -6.27 -20.67 11.02
N ILE A 243 -5.31 -19.75 11.17
CA ILE A 243 -5.37 -18.37 10.64
C ILE A 243 -4.34 -18.12 9.53
N LYS A 244 -3.57 -19.13 9.12
CA LYS A 244 -2.39 -18.98 8.25
C LYS A 244 -2.62 -18.30 6.89
N GLU A 245 -3.84 -18.38 6.36
CA GLU A 245 -4.24 -17.74 5.10
C GLU A 245 -4.85 -16.32 5.32
N ASP A 246 -5.17 -15.93 6.55
CA ASP A 246 -5.58 -14.58 6.93
C ASP A 246 -4.36 -13.77 7.38
N ASP A 247 -3.80 -13.06 6.39
CA ASP A 247 -2.60 -12.26 6.54
C ASP A 247 -2.78 -11.07 7.52
N GLN A 248 -4.00 -10.68 7.90
CA GLN A 248 -4.23 -9.64 8.93
C GLN A 248 -4.42 -10.26 10.32
N ALA A 249 -5.13 -11.39 10.45
CA ALA A 249 -5.23 -12.12 11.72
C ALA A 249 -3.85 -12.63 12.19
N VAL A 250 -2.98 -13.09 11.29
CA VAL A 250 -1.59 -13.47 11.60
C VAL A 250 -0.80 -12.29 12.15
N LYS A 251 -0.94 -11.09 11.57
CA LYS A 251 -0.26 -9.87 12.07
C LYS A 251 -0.78 -9.47 13.45
N ASP A 252 -2.08 -9.52 13.67
CA ASP A 252 -2.68 -9.17 14.96
C ASP A 252 -2.35 -10.21 16.06
N PHE A 253 -2.23 -11.50 15.70
CA PHE A 253 -1.64 -12.52 16.57
C PHE A 253 -0.18 -12.23 16.89
N GLY A 254 0.63 -11.90 15.87
CA GLY A 254 2.04 -11.56 16.02
C GLY A 254 2.31 -10.37 16.95
N VAL A 255 1.45 -9.34 16.88
CA VAL A 255 1.47 -8.20 17.80
C VAL A 255 1.12 -8.64 19.23
N ARG A 256 0.06 -9.43 19.44
CA ARG A 256 -0.31 -9.92 20.80
C ARG A 256 0.80 -10.76 21.41
N LEU A 257 1.32 -11.74 20.66
CA LEU A 257 2.40 -12.61 21.09
C LEU A 257 3.66 -11.82 21.50
N ALA A 258 4.07 -10.84 20.69
CA ALA A 258 5.25 -10.03 21.02
C ALA A 258 5.03 -9.14 22.26
N VAL A 259 3.81 -8.61 22.47
CA VAL A 259 3.44 -7.88 23.70
C VAL A 259 3.45 -8.79 24.93
N GLU A 260 2.94 -10.02 24.81
CA GLU A 260 2.98 -11.05 25.86
C GLU A 260 4.43 -11.43 26.20
N MET A 261 5.25 -11.73 25.20
CA MET A 261 6.67 -12.05 25.38
C MET A 261 7.44 -10.93 26.07
N CYS A 262 7.24 -9.67 25.66
CA CYS A 262 7.91 -8.53 26.29
C CYS A 262 7.47 -8.35 27.76
N LYS A 263 6.21 -8.62 28.10
CA LYS A 263 5.71 -8.58 29.49
C LYS A 263 6.26 -9.73 30.35
N GLU A 264 6.37 -10.95 29.80
CA GLU A 264 7.03 -12.08 30.46
C GLU A 264 8.52 -11.77 30.75
N ILE A 265 9.22 -11.16 29.79
CA ILE A 265 10.62 -10.74 29.94
C ILE A 265 10.78 -9.59 30.96
N GLN A 266 9.86 -8.63 30.96
CA GLN A 266 9.87 -7.52 31.92
C GLN A 266 9.61 -8.00 33.36
N ALA A 267 8.73 -8.98 33.54
CA ALA A 267 8.56 -9.67 34.83
C ALA A 267 9.82 -10.46 35.25
N GLY A 268 10.64 -10.90 34.29
CA GLY A 268 11.98 -11.44 34.51
C GLY A 268 13.05 -10.39 34.86
N GLY A 269 12.72 -9.10 34.90
CA GLY A 269 13.60 -8.00 35.31
C GLY A 269 14.34 -7.28 34.17
N ILE A 270 14.01 -7.55 32.90
CA ILE A 270 14.68 -6.93 31.73
C ILE A 270 13.70 -5.96 31.06
N SER A 271 14.04 -4.66 31.03
CA SER A 271 13.18 -3.60 30.48
C SER A 271 13.67 -3.00 29.14
N GLY A 272 14.73 -3.58 28.56
CA GLY A 272 15.24 -3.22 27.24
C GLY A 272 14.74 -4.17 26.15
N PHE A 273 14.42 -3.67 24.95
CA PHE A 273 13.93 -4.48 23.83
C PHE A 273 14.47 -4.01 22.47
N HIS A 274 15.09 -4.91 21.70
CA HIS A 274 15.60 -4.62 20.35
C HIS A 274 14.64 -5.20 19.32
N PHE A 275 14.00 -4.37 18.49
CA PHE A 275 12.98 -4.83 17.54
C PHE A 275 13.51 -4.98 16.12
N TYR A 276 13.48 -6.21 15.61
CA TYR A 276 13.76 -6.53 14.21
C TYR A 276 12.60 -6.05 13.32
N THR A 277 12.71 -4.83 12.77
CA THR A 277 11.55 -4.18 12.11
C THR A 277 11.21 -4.76 10.75
N LEU A 278 12.16 -5.44 10.09
CA LEU A 278 12.09 -5.82 8.66
C LEU A 278 11.77 -4.62 7.74
N ASN A 279 12.20 -3.40 8.11
CA ASN A 279 11.82 -2.14 7.47
C ASN A 279 10.28 -1.90 7.45
N LEU A 280 9.55 -2.35 8.48
CA LEU A 280 8.10 -2.16 8.63
C LEU A 280 7.74 -1.44 9.94
N GLU A 281 6.78 -0.52 9.86
CA GLU A 281 6.38 0.38 10.96
C GLU A 281 5.20 -0.16 11.80
N LYS A 282 4.18 -0.74 11.13
CA LYS A 282 2.85 -1.01 11.72
C LYS A 282 2.94 -1.86 12.99
N SER A 283 3.57 -3.02 12.91
CA SER A 283 3.53 -4.04 13.97
C SER A 283 4.39 -3.66 15.16
N THR A 284 5.61 -3.15 14.94
CA THR A 284 6.49 -2.63 16.00
C THR A 284 5.84 -1.50 16.79
N ARG A 285 5.19 -0.54 16.10
CA ARG A 285 4.42 0.52 16.75
C ARG A 285 3.28 -0.06 17.60
N LEU A 286 2.46 -0.97 17.05
CA LEU A 286 1.35 -1.59 17.79
C LEU A 286 1.82 -2.38 19.02
N ILE A 287 3.04 -2.94 19.01
CA ILE A 287 3.63 -3.61 20.17
C ILE A 287 3.99 -2.59 21.25
N LEU A 288 4.67 -1.49 20.91
CA LEU A 288 4.97 -0.42 21.86
C LEU A 288 3.70 0.21 22.47
N GLU A 289 2.63 0.35 21.67
CA GLU A 289 1.31 0.79 22.14
C GLU A 289 0.66 -0.24 23.08
N GLY A 290 0.74 -1.54 22.77
CA GLY A 290 0.24 -2.63 23.62
C GLY A 290 1.05 -2.88 24.90
N LEU A 291 2.28 -2.36 24.96
CA LEU A 291 3.13 -2.28 26.15
C LEU A 291 2.92 -0.99 26.95
N GLY A 292 2.25 0.02 26.39
CA GLY A 292 2.09 1.34 27.00
C GLY A 292 3.37 2.18 26.99
N PHE A 293 4.36 1.81 26.17
CA PHE A 293 5.65 2.51 26.05
C PHE A 293 5.54 3.79 25.23
N VAL A 294 4.58 3.85 24.30
CA VAL A 294 4.20 5.04 23.54
C VAL A 294 2.69 5.26 23.61
N ALA A 295 2.26 6.52 23.49
CA ALA A 295 0.84 6.83 23.37
C ALA A 295 0.27 6.21 22.06
N PRO A 296 -0.92 5.57 22.09
CA PRO A 296 -1.55 5.03 20.89
C PRO A 296 -1.70 6.08 19.79
N ARG A 297 -1.05 5.85 18.63
CA ARG A 297 -1.18 6.72 17.46
C ARG A 297 -2.64 6.77 17.05
N GLU A 298 -3.20 7.97 17.10
CA GLU A 298 -4.64 8.16 17.13
C GLU A 298 -5.29 7.67 15.84
N LYS A 299 -6.20 6.69 15.94
CA LYS A 299 -6.98 6.16 14.81
C LYS A 299 -8.09 7.11 14.33
N ALA A 300 -7.98 8.41 14.63
CA ALA A 300 -8.85 9.41 14.04
C ALA A 300 -8.56 9.46 12.53
N ARG A 301 -9.61 9.37 11.69
CA ARG A 301 -9.44 9.57 10.26
C ARG A 301 -8.99 11.02 10.05
N PRO A 302 -7.96 11.34 9.24
CA PRO A 302 -7.48 12.71 9.11
C PRO A 302 -8.52 13.64 8.48
N LEU A 303 -9.38 13.09 7.62
CA LEU A 303 -10.56 13.68 6.97
C LEU A 303 -11.67 12.60 6.95
N PRO A 304 -12.93 12.90 6.59
CA PRO A 304 -13.99 11.90 6.49
C PRO A 304 -13.67 10.75 5.51
N TRP A 305 -12.92 11.08 4.47
CA TRP A 305 -12.42 10.21 3.41
C TRP A 305 -10.89 10.00 3.51
N ASN A 306 -10.39 8.90 2.94
CA ASN A 306 -8.96 8.58 2.94
C ASN A 306 -8.18 9.48 1.95
N PRO A 307 -7.14 10.23 2.41
CA PRO A 307 -6.27 11.00 1.51
C PRO A 307 -5.50 10.10 0.53
N SER A 308 -5.12 10.67 -0.62
CA SER A 308 -4.23 9.99 -1.56
C SER A 308 -2.79 10.01 -1.04
N LEU A 309 -2.05 8.92 -1.25
CA LEU A 309 -0.62 8.82 -0.92
C LEU A 309 0.29 9.39 -2.04
N SER A 310 -0.29 9.92 -3.12
CA SER A 310 0.47 10.56 -4.19
C SER A 310 0.97 11.95 -3.75
N LYS A 311 2.27 12.21 -3.87
CA LYS A 311 2.88 13.50 -3.50
C LYS A 311 2.30 14.70 -4.27
N LYS A 312 1.68 14.50 -5.43
CA LYS A 312 0.89 15.54 -6.13
C LYS A 312 -0.34 16.02 -5.32
N ARG A 313 -0.96 15.12 -4.54
CA ARG A 313 -2.24 15.33 -3.85
C ARG A 313 -2.09 15.57 -2.34
N GLU A 314 -0.89 15.76 -1.83
CA GLU A 314 -0.61 15.95 -0.39
C GLU A 314 -1.42 17.11 0.24
N LYS A 315 -1.72 18.14 -0.54
CA LYS A 315 -2.51 19.32 -0.13
C LYS A 315 -4.03 19.18 -0.35
N GLU A 316 -4.48 18.09 -0.98
CA GLU A 316 -5.89 17.85 -1.27
C GLU A 316 -6.66 17.56 0.04
N ASN A 317 -7.55 18.47 0.45
CA ASN A 317 -8.31 18.31 1.70
C ASN A 317 -9.80 18.64 1.62
N VAL A 318 -10.32 18.97 0.44
CA VAL A 318 -11.76 19.16 0.18
C VAL A 318 -12.17 18.49 -1.15
N ARG A 319 -13.33 17.84 -1.17
CA ARG A 319 -13.89 17.12 -2.34
C ARG A 319 -15.40 17.32 -2.50
N PRO A 320 -15.97 17.17 -3.71
CA PRO A 320 -17.42 17.06 -3.91
C PRO A 320 -17.93 15.73 -3.34
N ILE A 321 -19.13 15.73 -2.74
CA ILE A 321 -19.69 14.54 -2.08
C ILE A 321 -20.06 13.39 -3.03
N PHE A 322 -20.28 13.68 -4.32
CA PHE A 322 -20.87 12.76 -5.29
C PHE A 322 -20.09 11.44 -5.45
N TRP A 323 -18.75 11.51 -5.54
CA TRP A 323 -17.89 10.34 -5.70
C TRP A 323 -17.52 9.64 -4.38
N LYS A 324 -18.25 9.87 -3.26
CA LYS A 324 -18.02 9.21 -1.96
C LYS A 324 -17.81 7.70 -2.09
N ASN A 325 -18.69 7.04 -2.84
CA ASN A 325 -18.67 5.59 -3.05
C ASN A 325 -17.81 5.16 -4.26
N ARG A 326 -17.26 6.10 -5.03
CA ARG A 326 -16.51 5.85 -6.29
C ARG A 326 -15.18 6.61 -6.35
N ILE A 327 -14.45 6.60 -5.23
CA ILE A 327 -13.17 7.29 -5.01
C ILE A 327 -12.16 7.07 -6.15
N GLN A 328 -12.07 5.84 -6.69
CA GLN A 328 -11.18 5.51 -7.81
C GLN A 328 -11.47 6.34 -9.08
N SER A 329 -12.74 6.51 -9.44
CA SER A 329 -13.14 7.33 -10.60
C SER A 329 -12.76 8.79 -10.40
N TYR A 330 -13.07 9.36 -9.23
CA TYR A 330 -12.67 10.73 -8.90
C TYR A 330 -11.15 10.94 -9.00
N VAL A 331 -10.34 9.98 -8.52
CA VAL A 331 -8.88 10.06 -8.60
C VAL A 331 -8.37 9.99 -10.05
N SER A 332 -8.99 9.17 -10.91
CA SER A 332 -8.71 9.11 -12.36
C SER A 332 -9.09 10.43 -13.06
N ARG A 333 -10.36 10.85 -12.94
CA ARG A 333 -10.92 12.09 -13.54
C ARG A 333 -10.20 13.38 -13.15
N THR A 334 -9.41 13.36 -12.07
CA THR A 334 -8.61 14.50 -11.59
C THR A 334 -7.10 14.23 -11.59
N GLU A 335 -6.59 13.13 -12.17
CA GLU A 335 -5.15 12.83 -12.21
C GLU A 335 -4.34 13.83 -13.05
N ALA A 336 -4.97 14.39 -14.09
CA ALA A 336 -4.39 15.40 -14.96
C ALA A 336 -4.37 16.82 -14.36
N TRP A 337 -4.85 17.03 -13.13
CA TRP A 337 -4.79 18.34 -12.47
C TRP A 337 -3.37 18.65 -11.95
N ASP A 338 -2.92 19.88 -12.20
CA ASP A 338 -1.62 20.39 -11.72
C ASP A 338 -1.67 20.81 -10.24
N GLU A 339 -2.80 21.36 -9.79
CA GLU A 339 -3.05 21.74 -8.38
C GLU A 339 -4.36 21.14 -7.86
N PHE A 340 -4.42 20.89 -6.55
CA PHE A 340 -5.59 20.29 -5.89
C PHE A 340 -6.17 21.21 -4.81
N PRO A 341 -7.51 21.32 -4.69
CA PRO A 341 -8.17 22.20 -3.73
C PRO A 341 -7.74 22.00 -2.27
N ASN A 342 -7.45 23.13 -1.62
CA ASN A 342 -6.94 23.22 -0.25
C ASN A 342 -7.72 24.30 0.53
N GLY A 343 -8.32 23.93 1.66
CA GLY A 343 -9.07 24.80 2.56
C GLY A 343 -10.49 25.03 2.07
N ARG A 344 -10.65 25.76 0.95
CA ARG A 344 -11.95 25.97 0.28
C ARG A 344 -11.94 25.35 -1.11
N TRP A 345 -13.09 24.87 -1.56
CA TRP A 345 -13.27 24.50 -2.96
C TRP A 345 -13.19 25.76 -3.83
N GLY A 346 -12.40 25.69 -4.91
CA GLY A 346 -12.03 26.85 -5.72
C GLY A 346 -13.13 27.33 -6.66
N ASP A 347 -12.82 28.41 -7.37
CA ASP A 347 -13.61 28.91 -8.50
C ASP A 347 -13.56 27.89 -9.64
N SER A 348 -14.69 27.28 -10.00
CA SER A 348 -14.80 26.13 -10.92
C SER A 348 -14.58 26.47 -12.41
N ARG A 349 -13.89 27.59 -12.69
CA ARG A 349 -13.54 28.07 -14.05
C ARG A 349 -12.12 27.69 -14.51
N SER A 350 -11.32 27.06 -13.65
CA SER A 350 -10.11 26.32 -14.07
C SER A 350 -10.50 25.00 -14.76
N PRO A 351 -9.61 24.36 -15.55
CA PRO A 351 -9.98 23.23 -16.42
C PRO A 351 -10.75 22.12 -15.70
N ALA A 352 -11.93 21.80 -16.24
CA ALA A 352 -12.90 20.89 -15.64
C ALA A 352 -12.37 19.46 -15.49
N PHE A 353 -13.11 18.64 -14.74
CA PHE A 353 -12.90 17.18 -14.64
C PHE A 353 -12.68 16.57 -16.03
N GLY A 354 -11.65 15.73 -16.14
CA GLY A 354 -11.36 15.04 -17.38
C GLY A 354 -12.49 14.08 -17.78
N GLU A 355 -12.51 13.75 -19.07
CA GLU A 355 -13.10 12.48 -19.51
C GLU A 355 -12.49 11.33 -18.68
N LEU A 356 -13.26 10.26 -18.47
CA LEU A 356 -12.73 9.06 -17.84
C LEU A 356 -11.51 8.53 -18.61
N ASP A 357 -10.60 7.88 -17.91
CA ASP A 357 -9.52 7.15 -18.58
C ASP A 357 -10.06 6.12 -19.59
N GLY A 358 -9.20 5.69 -20.51
CA GLY A 358 -9.57 4.86 -21.66
C GLY A 358 -10.16 3.47 -21.36
N TYR A 359 -10.42 3.15 -20.09
CA TYR A 359 -11.15 1.95 -19.66
C TYR A 359 -12.66 2.21 -19.42
N GLY A 360 -13.08 3.46 -19.23
CA GLY A 360 -14.49 3.87 -19.19
C GLY A 360 -15.28 3.51 -17.92
N THR A 361 -16.54 3.94 -17.88
CA THR A 361 -17.47 3.60 -16.77
C THR A 361 -17.74 2.11 -16.76
N SER A 362 -17.52 1.45 -15.61
CA SER A 362 -17.75 0.02 -15.44
C SER A 362 -18.36 -0.32 -14.08
N LEU A 363 -19.03 -1.47 -14.03
CA LEU A 363 -19.51 -2.12 -12.81
C LEU A 363 -18.38 -2.91 -12.13
N LYS A 364 -18.37 -2.88 -10.80
CA LYS A 364 -17.38 -3.59 -9.97
C LYS A 364 -17.81 -5.03 -9.59
N VAL A 365 -18.91 -5.52 -10.15
CA VAL A 365 -19.41 -6.90 -10.01
C VAL A 365 -19.38 -7.59 -11.37
N ALA A 366 -19.03 -8.87 -11.41
CA ALA A 366 -19.02 -9.62 -12.67
C ALA A 366 -20.46 -9.88 -13.14
N PRO A 367 -20.75 -9.93 -14.47
CA PRO A 367 -22.13 -10.03 -14.96
C PRO A 367 -22.94 -11.22 -14.40
N LYS A 368 -22.31 -12.38 -14.17
CA LYS A 368 -22.96 -13.53 -13.52
C LYS A 368 -23.37 -13.23 -12.07
N GLU A 369 -22.49 -12.59 -11.30
CA GLU A 369 -22.77 -12.20 -9.91
C GLU A 369 -23.83 -11.07 -9.86
N ALA A 370 -23.79 -10.15 -10.82
CA ALA A 370 -24.79 -9.10 -10.95
C ALA A 370 -26.21 -9.66 -11.21
N LEU A 371 -26.34 -10.71 -12.03
CA LEU A 371 -27.59 -11.45 -12.21
C LEU A 371 -28.05 -12.17 -10.92
N GLU A 372 -27.10 -12.68 -10.12
CA GLU A 372 -27.40 -13.35 -8.84
C GLU A 372 -27.81 -12.34 -7.75
N LEU A 373 -27.27 -11.12 -7.76
CA LEU A 373 -27.56 -10.05 -6.80
C LEU A 373 -28.81 -9.23 -7.13
N TRP A 374 -29.01 -8.90 -8.41
CA TRP A 374 -30.03 -7.96 -8.86
C TRP A 374 -31.21 -8.65 -9.57
N GLY A 375 -31.07 -9.93 -9.95
CA GLY A 375 -32.12 -10.69 -10.61
C GLY A 375 -32.56 -10.07 -11.93
N HIS A 376 -33.85 -10.22 -12.26
CA HIS A 376 -34.46 -9.76 -13.51
C HIS A 376 -35.64 -8.82 -13.19
N PRO A 377 -35.38 -7.52 -12.91
CA PRO A 377 -36.46 -6.56 -12.67
C PRO A 377 -37.31 -6.38 -13.94
N SER A 378 -38.61 -6.17 -13.78
CA SER A 378 -39.57 -6.04 -14.90
C SER A 378 -40.32 -4.70 -14.91
N SER A 379 -40.31 -4.01 -13.78
CA SER A 379 -41.01 -2.77 -13.49
C SER A 379 -40.15 -1.86 -12.62
N PRO A 380 -40.36 -0.52 -12.63
CA PRO A 380 -39.62 0.38 -11.74
C PRO A 380 -39.80 0.05 -10.25
N ARG A 381 -40.89 -0.63 -9.89
CA ARG A 381 -41.18 -1.15 -8.54
C ARG A 381 -40.23 -2.29 -8.14
N ASP A 382 -39.79 -3.11 -9.09
CA ASP A 382 -38.80 -4.16 -8.83
C ASP A 382 -37.42 -3.53 -8.54
N VAL A 383 -37.06 -2.50 -9.31
CA VAL A 383 -35.83 -1.71 -9.10
C VAL A 383 -35.86 -1.00 -7.75
N ALA A 384 -36.98 -0.35 -7.39
CA ALA A 384 -37.24 0.22 -6.07
C ALA A 384 -37.04 -0.79 -4.93
N SER A 385 -37.56 -2.02 -5.09
CA SER A 385 -37.38 -3.09 -4.10
C SER A 385 -35.90 -3.51 -3.94
N LEU A 386 -35.12 -3.54 -5.01
CA LEU A 386 -33.67 -3.85 -4.94
C LEU A 386 -32.90 -2.80 -4.12
N PHE A 387 -33.18 -1.51 -4.32
CA PHE A 387 -32.52 -0.46 -3.53
C PHE A 387 -32.97 -0.48 -2.06
N ALA A 388 -34.26 -0.74 -1.77
CA ALA A 388 -34.73 -0.90 -0.39
C ALA A 388 -34.02 -2.07 0.32
N LYS A 389 -33.86 -3.20 -0.37
CA LYS A 389 -33.08 -4.36 0.09
C LYS A 389 -31.62 -4.04 0.35
N TYR A 390 -31.01 -3.16 -0.45
CA TYR A 390 -29.64 -2.68 -0.20
C TYR A 390 -29.57 -1.88 1.12
N CYS A 391 -30.53 -0.99 1.40
CA CYS A 391 -30.61 -0.27 2.67
C CYS A 391 -30.88 -1.20 3.88
N HIS A 392 -31.63 -2.28 3.69
CA HIS A 392 -31.80 -3.34 4.69
C HIS A 392 -30.56 -4.25 4.85
N GLY A 393 -29.58 -4.19 3.94
CA GLY A 393 -28.43 -5.10 3.93
C GLY A 393 -28.76 -6.52 3.47
N GLU A 394 -29.91 -6.71 2.80
CA GLU A 394 -30.31 -7.98 2.19
C GLU A 394 -29.51 -8.30 0.92
N ILE A 395 -29.04 -7.27 0.20
CA ILE A 395 -28.10 -7.39 -0.93
C ILE A 395 -26.84 -6.55 -0.67
N ARG A 396 -25.70 -7.01 -1.21
CA ARG A 396 -24.37 -6.48 -0.85
C ARG A 396 -23.90 -5.26 -1.65
N SER A 397 -24.56 -4.88 -2.74
CA SER A 397 -24.13 -3.79 -3.63
C SER A 397 -25.20 -3.37 -4.64
N ILE A 398 -25.05 -2.16 -5.17
CA ILE A 398 -25.77 -1.57 -6.32
C ILE A 398 -24.74 -0.89 -7.27
N PRO A 399 -25.05 -0.55 -8.53
CA PRO A 399 -24.06 0.03 -9.46
C PRO A 399 -23.24 1.22 -8.95
N TRP A 400 -23.84 2.07 -8.11
CA TRP A 400 -23.21 3.26 -7.52
C TRP A 400 -22.49 3.01 -6.18
N SER A 401 -22.60 1.80 -5.60
CA SER A 401 -22.00 1.46 -4.31
C SER A 401 -21.66 -0.04 -4.20
N ASP A 402 -20.35 -0.33 -4.18
CA ASP A 402 -19.77 -1.68 -4.13
C ASP A 402 -19.32 -2.13 -2.73
N GLU A 403 -19.37 -1.25 -1.73
CA GLU A 403 -18.98 -1.60 -0.35
C GLU A 403 -19.96 -2.62 0.24
N SER A 404 -19.41 -3.75 0.74
CA SER A 404 -20.15 -4.89 1.29
C SER A 404 -20.88 -4.62 2.62
N SER A 405 -20.83 -3.37 3.09
CA SER A 405 -21.51 -2.86 4.27
C SER A 405 -21.75 -1.36 4.08
N LEU A 406 -22.89 -0.85 4.51
CA LEU A 406 -23.15 0.60 4.55
C LEU A 406 -22.16 1.31 5.48
N TYR A 407 -21.94 2.61 5.24
CA TYR A 407 -21.15 3.45 6.15
C TYR A 407 -21.81 3.48 7.55
N PRO A 408 -21.04 3.51 8.67
CA PRO A 408 -21.62 3.52 10.01
C PRO A 408 -22.63 4.66 10.28
N GLU A 409 -22.44 5.83 9.66
CA GLU A 409 -23.37 6.97 9.74
C GLU A 409 -24.72 6.70 9.04
N THR A 410 -24.77 5.79 8.07
CA THR A 410 -25.98 5.40 7.35
C THR A 410 -26.92 4.57 8.23
N GLU A 411 -26.40 3.87 9.25
CA GLU A 411 -27.20 3.01 10.13
C GLU A 411 -28.32 3.80 10.83
N ALA A 412 -28.07 5.07 11.18
CA ALA A 412 -29.04 5.97 11.81
C ALA A 412 -30.23 6.37 10.91
N ILE A 413 -30.08 6.26 9.59
CA ILE A 413 -31.07 6.70 8.59
C ILE A 413 -31.56 5.59 7.65
N ARG A 414 -31.01 4.36 7.76
CA ARG A 414 -31.28 3.25 6.84
C ARG A 414 -32.77 2.90 6.68
N GLY A 415 -33.55 3.05 7.75
CA GLY A 415 -34.99 2.78 7.75
C GLY A 415 -35.79 3.84 7.01
N GLN A 416 -35.36 5.11 7.07
CA GLN A 416 -35.88 6.20 6.25
C GLN A 416 -35.51 5.94 4.78
N LEU A 417 -34.23 5.65 4.49
CA LEU A 417 -33.74 5.37 3.14
C LEU A 417 -34.51 4.24 2.47
N ALA A 418 -34.72 3.11 3.16
CA ALA A 418 -35.49 1.99 2.61
C ALA A 418 -36.91 2.40 2.20
N ARG A 419 -37.65 3.12 3.06
CA ARG A 419 -39.00 3.64 2.74
C ARG A 419 -39.01 4.60 1.55
N LEU A 420 -37.97 5.42 1.38
CA LEU A 420 -37.87 6.32 0.21
C LEU A 420 -37.64 5.52 -1.08
N ASN A 421 -36.79 4.49 -1.04
CA ASN A 421 -36.59 3.59 -2.17
C ASN A 421 -37.87 2.84 -2.54
N GLU A 422 -38.62 2.30 -1.57
CA GLU A 422 -39.94 1.67 -1.79
C GLU A 422 -40.96 2.61 -2.46
N ARG A 423 -40.83 3.92 -2.28
CA ARG A 423 -41.66 4.96 -2.91
C ARG A 423 -41.10 5.45 -4.27
N GLY A 424 -40.02 4.88 -4.79
CA GLY A 424 -39.42 5.24 -6.08
C GLY A 424 -38.42 6.39 -6.04
N TYR A 425 -37.88 6.74 -4.87
CA TYR A 425 -36.76 7.68 -4.73
C TYR A 425 -35.47 6.86 -4.54
N LEU A 426 -34.80 6.55 -5.65
CA LEU A 426 -33.75 5.51 -5.74
C LEU A 426 -32.39 6.02 -5.24
N THR A 427 -32.11 5.87 -3.94
CA THR A 427 -30.97 6.51 -3.24
C THR A 427 -29.62 5.87 -3.56
N ILE A 428 -28.66 6.70 -3.96
CA ILE A 428 -27.29 6.29 -4.28
C ILE A 428 -26.23 6.85 -3.31
N ASN A 429 -26.52 7.93 -2.60
CA ASN A 429 -25.60 8.59 -1.68
C ASN A 429 -26.37 9.33 -0.56
N SER A 430 -25.79 9.43 0.64
CA SER A 430 -26.39 10.12 1.79
C SER A 430 -25.38 10.43 2.91
N GLN A 431 -25.73 11.38 3.77
CA GLN A 431 -25.23 11.51 5.14
C GLN A 431 -26.30 12.17 6.04
N PRO A 432 -26.39 11.82 7.33
CA PRO A 432 -27.29 12.48 8.28
C PRO A 432 -26.82 13.91 8.63
N ALA A 433 -27.68 14.69 9.28
CA ALA A 433 -27.24 15.92 9.95
C ALA A 433 -26.53 15.59 11.26
N VAL A 434 -25.47 16.34 11.57
CA VAL A 434 -24.67 16.18 12.79
C VAL A 434 -24.35 17.56 13.34
N ASN A 435 -24.77 17.81 14.58
CA ASN A 435 -24.59 19.07 15.29
C ASN A 435 -23.52 18.93 16.38
N GLY A 436 -22.26 19.20 16.03
CA GLY A 436 -21.17 19.37 17.01
C GLY A 436 -20.84 18.15 17.86
N VAL A 437 -20.70 16.97 17.25
CA VAL A 437 -20.15 15.79 17.95
C VAL A 437 -18.62 15.90 18.05
N ARG A 438 -18.01 15.18 19.00
CA ARG A 438 -16.55 15.22 19.20
C ARG A 438 -15.80 14.65 17.98
N SER A 439 -14.62 15.19 17.69
CA SER A 439 -13.74 14.68 16.64
C SER A 439 -13.19 13.26 16.85
N ASP A 440 -13.30 12.71 18.06
CA ASP A 440 -13.01 11.31 18.40
C ASP A 440 -14.27 10.44 18.59
N ASP A 441 -15.42 10.87 18.07
CA ASP A 441 -16.60 10.01 17.94
C ASP A 441 -16.33 8.79 17.03
N LYS A 442 -17.02 7.68 17.30
CA LYS A 442 -16.81 6.39 16.61
C LYS A 442 -17.47 6.29 15.23
N VAL A 443 -18.47 7.12 14.96
CA VAL A 443 -19.30 7.05 13.74
C VAL A 443 -18.94 8.20 12.80
N HIS A 444 -18.89 9.43 13.32
CA HIS A 444 -18.69 10.66 12.56
C HIS A 444 -17.33 11.33 12.82
N GLY A 445 -16.52 10.83 13.78
CA GLY A 445 -15.28 11.47 14.21
C GLY A 445 -14.15 11.44 13.17
N TRP A 446 -13.57 12.60 12.91
CA TRP A 446 -12.37 12.81 12.09
C TRP A 446 -11.60 14.07 12.53
N GLY A 447 -10.35 14.17 12.10
CA GLY A 447 -9.44 15.27 12.43
C GLY A 447 -8.76 15.14 13.81
N PRO A 448 -8.03 16.17 14.25
CA PRO A 448 -7.41 16.21 15.58
C PRO A 448 -8.42 16.06 16.73
N LYS A 449 -8.02 15.42 17.83
CA LYS A 449 -8.83 15.34 19.07
C LYS A 449 -9.17 16.71 19.66
N ASN A 450 -10.18 16.69 20.55
CA ASN A 450 -10.71 17.86 21.27
C ASN A 450 -11.28 18.96 20.34
N GLY A 451 -11.62 18.59 19.10
CA GLY A 451 -12.42 19.39 18.19
C GLY A 451 -13.85 18.88 18.09
N TYR A 452 -14.64 19.55 17.25
CA TYR A 452 -16.03 19.23 16.97
C TYR A 452 -16.26 19.12 15.47
N VAL A 453 -17.07 18.15 15.05
CA VAL A 453 -17.40 17.87 13.65
C VAL A 453 -18.91 17.98 13.41
N TYR A 454 -19.25 18.41 12.19
CA TYR A 454 -20.59 18.82 11.81
C TYR A 454 -20.92 18.31 10.40
N GLN A 455 -22.18 17.96 10.17
CA GLN A 455 -22.71 17.56 8.86
C GLN A 455 -24.08 18.20 8.63
N LYS A 456 -24.34 18.67 7.41
CA LYS A 456 -25.71 18.90 6.90
C LYS A 456 -26.27 17.58 6.41
N ALA A 457 -27.58 17.37 6.59
CA ALA A 457 -28.26 16.23 5.99
C ALA A 457 -28.22 16.36 4.46
N TYR A 458 -27.81 15.28 3.80
CA TYR A 458 -27.66 15.18 2.35
C TYR A 458 -28.29 13.89 1.83
N LEU A 459 -28.97 13.99 0.69
CA LEU A 459 -29.54 12.86 -0.03
C LEU A 459 -29.34 13.02 -1.54
N GLU A 460 -29.11 11.89 -2.20
CA GLU A 460 -28.93 11.82 -3.64
C GLU A 460 -29.63 10.58 -4.20
N PHE A 461 -30.48 10.76 -5.21
CA PHE A 461 -31.30 9.69 -5.76
C PHE A 461 -31.73 9.93 -7.21
N PHE A 462 -32.11 8.86 -7.90
CA PHE A 462 -32.90 8.95 -9.13
C PHE A 462 -34.40 9.02 -8.81
N VAL A 463 -35.15 9.83 -9.56
CA VAL A 463 -36.59 10.05 -9.37
C VAL A 463 -37.29 10.28 -10.71
N SER A 464 -38.54 9.79 -10.86
CA SER A 464 -39.34 10.01 -12.06
C SER A 464 -39.74 11.48 -12.23
N PRO A 465 -40.07 11.94 -13.46
CA PRO A 465 -40.50 13.32 -13.71
C PRO A 465 -41.72 13.77 -12.89
N GLU A 466 -42.64 12.85 -12.61
CA GLU A 466 -43.88 13.08 -11.85
C GLU A 466 -43.57 13.31 -10.37
N ASN A 467 -42.82 12.37 -9.76
CA ASN A 467 -42.39 12.46 -8.37
C ASN A 467 -41.47 13.67 -8.14
N LEU A 468 -40.61 14.01 -9.11
CA LEU A 468 -39.78 15.23 -9.05
C LEU A 468 -40.64 16.49 -8.94
N ASN A 469 -41.75 16.58 -9.68
CA ASN A 469 -42.61 17.76 -9.66
C ASN A 469 -43.36 17.90 -8.33
N GLU A 470 -43.88 16.80 -7.76
CA GLU A 470 -44.48 16.85 -6.41
C GLU A 470 -43.43 17.22 -5.34
N LEU A 471 -42.22 16.69 -5.46
CA LEU A 471 -41.13 16.95 -4.51
C LEU A 471 -40.63 18.39 -4.58
N VAL A 472 -40.39 18.94 -5.78
CA VAL A 472 -39.90 20.32 -5.95
C VAL A 472 -40.89 21.33 -5.37
N SER A 473 -42.21 21.14 -5.58
CA SER A 473 -43.22 22.03 -4.98
C SER A 473 -43.18 22.06 -3.45
N ARG A 474 -42.80 20.97 -2.78
CA ARG A 474 -42.62 20.91 -1.32
C ARG A 474 -41.29 21.51 -0.87
N ILE A 475 -40.24 21.37 -1.68
CA ILE A 475 -38.93 22.00 -1.43
C ILE A 475 -39.04 23.54 -1.57
N GLU A 476 -39.88 24.04 -2.47
CA GLU A 476 -40.17 25.47 -2.64
C GLU A 476 -40.95 26.06 -1.44
N GLU A 477 -41.63 25.24 -0.63
CA GLU A 477 -42.26 25.66 0.63
C GLU A 477 -41.26 25.72 1.82
N GLU A 478 -40.10 25.06 1.72
CA GLU A 478 -39.14 24.89 2.83
C GLU A 478 -37.79 25.57 2.55
N PRO A 479 -37.60 26.85 2.96
CA PRO A 479 -36.48 27.69 2.54
C PRO A 479 -35.09 27.26 3.06
N GLN A 480 -35.02 26.25 3.92
CA GLN A 480 -33.75 25.63 4.34
C GLN A 480 -33.24 24.58 3.36
N ILE A 481 -34.05 24.12 2.39
CA ILE A 481 -33.64 23.08 1.44
C ILE A 481 -33.09 23.70 0.15
N THR A 482 -31.88 23.28 -0.24
CA THR A 482 -31.31 23.56 -1.56
C THR A 482 -31.15 22.26 -2.34
N TYR A 483 -31.54 22.25 -3.62
CA TYR A 483 -31.45 21.07 -4.48
C TYR A 483 -30.85 21.36 -5.86
N TYR A 484 -30.29 20.34 -6.50
CA TYR A 484 -30.01 20.34 -7.95
C TYR A 484 -30.53 19.03 -8.54
N ALA A 485 -31.36 19.12 -9.59
CA ALA A 485 -31.90 17.97 -10.33
C ALA A 485 -31.54 18.07 -11.81
N VAL A 486 -30.96 17.02 -12.38
CA VAL A 486 -30.52 16.97 -13.78
C VAL A 486 -30.83 15.60 -14.39
N ASN A 487 -31.31 15.57 -15.63
CA ASN A 487 -31.49 14.33 -16.38
C ASN A 487 -30.28 14.04 -17.29
N LYS A 488 -30.29 12.88 -17.95
CA LYS A 488 -29.23 12.45 -18.87
C LYS A 488 -28.89 13.50 -19.95
N ARG A 489 -29.89 14.20 -20.51
CA ARG A 489 -29.72 15.24 -21.53
C ARG A 489 -29.02 16.51 -21.02
N GLY A 490 -29.01 16.72 -19.71
CA GLY A 490 -28.46 17.92 -19.07
C GLY A 490 -29.51 18.99 -18.70
N ASP A 491 -30.81 18.67 -18.74
CA ASP A 491 -31.85 19.63 -18.34
C ASP A 491 -31.79 19.86 -16.81
N LEU A 492 -31.11 20.92 -16.37
CA LEU A 492 -30.86 21.24 -14.96
C LEU A 492 -32.00 22.09 -14.35
N ARG A 493 -32.43 21.73 -13.15
CA ARG A 493 -33.37 22.46 -12.28
C ARG A 493 -32.75 22.66 -10.90
N THR A 494 -32.88 23.83 -10.31
CA THR A 494 -32.38 24.14 -8.96
C THR A 494 -33.13 25.35 -8.37
N ASN A 495 -33.18 25.44 -7.04
CA ASN A 495 -33.57 26.65 -6.32
C ASN A 495 -32.36 27.44 -5.74
N SER A 496 -31.12 27.01 -6.01
CA SER A 496 -29.93 27.73 -5.57
C SER A 496 -29.81 29.07 -6.31
N GLN A 497 -29.60 30.15 -5.57
CA GLN A 497 -29.40 31.51 -6.11
C GLN A 497 -27.91 31.85 -6.34
N ASN A 498 -27.02 30.89 -6.12
CA ASN A 498 -25.57 31.05 -6.20
C ASN A 498 -24.92 29.73 -6.62
N ASP A 499 -24.01 29.77 -7.59
CA ASP A 499 -23.26 28.61 -8.08
C ASP A 499 -22.10 28.20 -7.14
N GLY A 500 -21.81 29.01 -6.12
CA GLY A 500 -20.73 28.77 -5.16
C GLY A 500 -20.92 27.48 -4.32
N PRO A 501 -19.82 26.82 -3.91
CA PRO A 501 -19.86 25.52 -3.23
C PRO A 501 -20.50 25.59 -1.84
N ASN A 502 -21.54 24.79 -1.61
CA ASN A 502 -22.19 24.62 -0.31
C ASN A 502 -21.41 23.60 0.53
N ALA A 503 -20.84 24.02 1.65
CA ALA A 503 -20.16 23.12 2.59
C ALA A 503 -21.19 22.25 3.34
N VAL A 504 -21.03 20.93 3.25
CA VAL A 504 -21.94 19.94 3.87
C VAL A 504 -21.30 19.14 4.99
N THR A 505 -19.96 19.15 5.11
CA THR A 505 -19.25 18.59 6.27
C THR A 505 -18.08 19.50 6.64
N TRP A 506 -17.95 19.83 7.93
CA TRP A 506 -16.85 20.66 8.44
C TRP A 506 -16.46 20.29 9.87
N GLY A 507 -15.27 20.74 10.29
CA GLY A 507 -14.70 20.48 11.60
C GLY A 507 -13.95 21.70 12.15
N VAL A 508 -14.12 21.92 13.45
CA VAL A 508 -13.50 23.00 14.22
C VAL A 508 -12.53 22.38 15.23
N PHE A 509 -11.25 22.71 15.15
CA PHE A 509 -10.18 22.03 15.89
C PHE A 509 -9.30 23.03 16.64
N VAL A 510 -8.83 22.64 17.83
CA VAL A 510 -7.94 23.49 18.65
C VAL A 510 -6.65 23.81 17.89
N GLY A 511 -6.34 25.10 17.75
CA GLY A 511 -5.12 25.57 17.09
C GLY A 511 -5.11 25.44 15.56
N LYS A 512 -6.27 25.28 14.90
CA LYS A 512 -6.40 25.27 13.44
C LYS A 512 -7.56 26.13 12.95
N GLU A 513 -7.51 26.51 11.68
CA GLU A 513 -8.66 27.04 10.95
C GLU A 513 -9.74 25.97 10.74
N ILE A 514 -10.94 26.39 10.36
CA ILE A 514 -12.06 25.48 10.06
C ILE A 514 -11.75 24.67 8.80
N VAL A 515 -11.82 23.34 8.89
CA VAL A 515 -11.62 22.44 7.76
C VAL A 515 -12.99 22.02 7.22
N GLN A 516 -13.27 22.23 5.94
CA GLN A 516 -14.56 21.92 5.29
C GLN A 516 -14.39 20.89 4.15
N PRO A 517 -14.14 19.60 4.48
CA PRO A 517 -13.61 18.62 3.53
C PRO A 517 -14.63 18.04 2.53
N THR A 518 -15.91 18.41 2.64
CA THR A 518 -16.97 17.91 1.76
C THR A 518 -17.92 19.04 1.34
N VAL A 519 -18.14 19.19 0.03
CA VAL A 519 -18.99 20.22 -0.57
C VAL A 519 -20.01 19.64 -1.56
N VAL A 520 -21.04 20.42 -1.86
CA VAL A 520 -21.98 20.25 -2.97
C VAL A 520 -21.84 21.48 -3.89
N GLU A 521 -21.59 21.27 -5.18
CA GLU A 521 -21.27 22.31 -6.16
C GLU A 521 -21.76 21.89 -7.56
N VAL A 522 -22.21 22.85 -8.37
CA VAL A 522 -23.01 22.58 -9.58
C VAL A 522 -22.19 22.02 -10.75
N VAL A 523 -20.99 22.52 -11.03
CA VAL A 523 -20.13 22.01 -12.11
C VAL A 523 -19.69 20.58 -11.81
N SER A 524 -19.32 20.31 -10.56
CA SER A 524 -18.99 18.96 -10.08
C SER A 524 -20.17 17.99 -10.19
N PHE A 525 -21.41 18.44 -9.91
CA PHE A 525 -22.61 17.61 -10.06
C PHE A 525 -22.92 17.30 -11.53
N VAL A 526 -22.78 18.29 -12.42
CA VAL A 526 -22.96 18.09 -13.87
C VAL A 526 -21.90 17.15 -14.45
N ALA A 527 -20.64 17.22 -13.99
CA ALA A 527 -19.59 16.29 -14.40
C ALA A 527 -19.78 14.85 -13.85
N TRP A 528 -20.42 14.71 -12.67
CA TRP A 528 -20.78 13.42 -12.09
C TRP A 528 -21.95 12.75 -12.83
N LYS A 529 -22.94 13.51 -13.31
CA LYS A 529 -24.16 12.97 -13.93
C LYS A 529 -23.86 11.93 -15.01
N ASP A 530 -22.81 12.12 -15.81
CA ASP A 530 -22.50 11.27 -16.95
C ASP A 530 -21.99 9.88 -16.51
N GLU A 531 -21.27 9.79 -15.40
CA GLU A 531 -20.94 8.50 -14.77
C GLU A 531 -22.18 7.88 -14.11
N ALA A 532 -22.96 8.69 -13.40
CA ALA A 532 -24.17 8.24 -12.72
C ALA A 532 -25.20 7.63 -13.69
N PHE A 533 -25.37 8.23 -14.88
CA PHE A 533 -26.25 7.73 -15.93
C PHE A 533 -25.65 6.58 -16.76
N GLU A 534 -24.34 6.55 -17.04
CA GLU A 534 -23.74 5.42 -17.77
C GLU A 534 -23.65 4.14 -16.91
N LEU A 535 -23.68 4.24 -15.58
CA LEU A 535 -23.86 3.07 -14.70
C LEU A 535 -25.20 2.34 -14.91
N TRP A 536 -26.26 3.04 -15.34
CA TRP A 536 -27.50 2.39 -15.79
C TRP A 536 -27.31 1.69 -17.14
N SER A 537 -26.54 2.27 -18.07
CA SER A 537 -26.21 1.61 -19.35
C SER A 537 -25.42 0.32 -19.11
N GLU A 538 -24.42 0.34 -18.23
CA GLU A 538 -23.67 -0.86 -17.85
C GLU A 538 -24.56 -1.92 -17.17
N TRP A 539 -25.54 -1.52 -16.36
CA TRP A 539 -26.52 -2.45 -15.80
C TRP A 539 -27.42 -3.06 -16.90
N SER A 540 -27.90 -2.24 -17.84
CA SER A 540 -28.70 -2.73 -18.99
C SER A 540 -27.96 -3.78 -19.82
N LYS A 541 -26.66 -3.56 -20.07
CA LYS A 541 -25.76 -4.47 -20.83
C LYS A 541 -25.57 -5.87 -20.22
N ILE A 542 -25.99 -6.11 -18.97
CA ILE A 542 -25.99 -7.46 -18.36
C ILE A 542 -27.13 -8.32 -18.90
N TYR A 543 -28.24 -7.71 -19.32
CA TYR A 543 -29.43 -8.41 -19.79
C TYR A 543 -29.44 -8.60 -21.31
N GLU A 544 -30.26 -9.55 -21.79
CA GLU A 544 -30.47 -9.71 -23.23
C GLU A 544 -31.07 -8.42 -23.83
N PRO A 545 -30.57 -7.90 -24.96
CA PRO A 545 -31.14 -6.74 -25.62
C PRO A 545 -32.63 -6.95 -25.93
N SER A 546 -33.47 -5.97 -25.63
CA SER A 546 -34.94 -6.07 -25.74
C SER A 546 -35.62 -7.06 -24.76
N SER A 547 -34.93 -7.53 -23.72
CA SER A 547 -35.58 -8.14 -22.56
C SER A 547 -36.43 -7.13 -21.78
N ALA A 548 -37.31 -7.61 -20.88
CA ALA A 548 -38.05 -6.74 -19.97
C ALA A 548 -37.11 -5.96 -19.04
N SER A 549 -36.06 -6.62 -18.53
CA SER A 549 -35.02 -6.03 -17.68
C SER A 549 -34.24 -4.91 -18.37
N ALA A 550 -33.80 -5.13 -19.62
CA ALA A 550 -33.13 -4.08 -20.39
C ALA A 550 -34.06 -2.86 -20.56
N ARG A 551 -35.32 -3.08 -21.01
CA ARG A 551 -36.29 -1.99 -21.23
C ARG A 551 -36.56 -1.14 -19.98
N VAL A 552 -36.74 -1.74 -18.81
CA VAL A 552 -37.05 -0.96 -17.60
C VAL A 552 -35.83 -0.17 -17.11
N ILE A 553 -34.63 -0.74 -17.20
CA ILE A 553 -33.38 -0.07 -16.86
C ILE A 553 -33.08 1.07 -17.85
N ASP A 554 -33.31 0.85 -19.15
CA ASP A 554 -33.16 1.86 -20.21
C ASP A 554 -34.15 3.03 -20.05
N SER A 555 -35.43 2.74 -19.74
CA SER A 555 -36.46 3.76 -19.47
C SER A 555 -36.10 4.64 -18.27
N ILE A 556 -35.70 4.04 -17.14
CA ILE A 556 -35.23 4.79 -15.96
C ILE A 556 -34.04 5.68 -16.34
N ARG A 557 -33.04 5.15 -17.06
CA ARG A 557 -31.86 5.91 -17.51
C ARG A 557 -32.21 7.12 -18.38
N ASP A 558 -33.17 6.99 -19.30
CA ASP A 558 -33.40 7.98 -20.36
C ASP A 558 -34.50 9.00 -20.01
N GLU A 559 -35.38 8.67 -19.06
CA GLU A 559 -36.53 9.50 -18.66
C GLU A 559 -36.37 10.17 -17.28
N TRP A 560 -35.66 9.55 -16.32
CA TRP A 560 -35.61 10.02 -14.92
C TRP A 560 -34.54 11.10 -14.70
N TYR A 561 -34.66 11.79 -13.55
CA TYR A 561 -33.70 12.79 -13.09
C TYR A 561 -32.86 12.23 -11.96
N LEU A 562 -31.55 12.54 -11.97
CA LEU A 562 -30.70 12.49 -10.80
C LEU A 562 -30.89 13.79 -10.00
N ILE A 563 -31.23 13.70 -8.73
CA ILE A 563 -31.36 14.85 -7.83
C ILE A 563 -30.46 14.69 -6.60
N ASN A 564 -29.79 15.77 -6.22
CA ASN A 564 -29.19 15.91 -4.89
C ASN A 564 -29.89 17.02 -4.09
N ILE A 565 -29.97 16.83 -2.77
CA ILE A 565 -30.70 17.68 -1.83
C ILE A 565 -29.86 17.88 -0.57
N VAL A 566 -29.76 19.13 -0.10
CA VAL A 566 -29.11 19.54 1.15
C VAL A 566 -30.14 20.27 2.02
N HIS A 567 -30.30 19.83 3.28
CA HIS A 567 -30.97 20.63 4.32
C HIS A 567 -29.93 21.50 5.03
N ASN A 568 -30.09 22.82 4.96
CA ASN A 568 -29.05 23.77 5.38
C ASN A 568 -29.02 24.04 6.89
N ASP A 569 -30.15 23.89 7.58
CA ASP A 569 -30.13 23.78 9.04
C ASP A 569 -29.66 22.38 9.44
N PHE A 570 -28.48 22.32 10.03
CA PHE A 570 -27.84 21.09 10.52
C PHE A 570 -28.27 20.74 11.96
N GLN A 571 -29.11 21.56 12.59
CA GLN A 571 -29.60 21.35 13.95
C GLN A 571 -30.91 20.53 13.96
N ASP A 572 -31.81 20.76 13.00
CA ASP A 572 -32.96 19.89 12.75
C ASP A 572 -32.53 18.63 11.99
N GLN A 573 -32.40 17.52 12.71
CA GLN A 573 -31.94 16.24 12.16
C GLN A 573 -32.99 15.55 11.28
N ASP A 574 -34.28 15.86 11.47
CA ASP A 574 -35.40 15.23 10.76
C ASP A 574 -35.96 16.09 9.62
N GLY A 575 -35.60 17.38 9.54
CA GLY A 575 -36.17 18.34 8.58
C GLY A 575 -36.18 17.85 7.13
N LEU A 576 -35.06 17.27 6.66
CA LEU A 576 -34.96 16.68 5.33
C LEU A 576 -35.96 15.51 5.13
N PHE A 577 -36.08 14.63 6.11
CA PHE A 577 -36.98 13.48 6.04
C PHE A 577 -38.45 13.86 6.22
N ARG A 578 -38.77 14.93 6.96
CA ARG A 578 -40.13 15.47 7.12
C ARG A 578 -40.77 15.82 5.77
N VAL A 579 -39.98 16.41 4.86
CA VAL A 579 -40.41 16.76 3.49
C VAL A 579 -40.56 15.51 2.60
N LEU A 580 -39.70 14.50 2.79
CA LEU A 580 -39.64 13.30 1.95
C LEU A 580 -40.64 12.19 2.37
N ASP A 581 -40.77 11.88 3.67
CA ASP A 581 -41.70 10.87 4.18
C ASP A 581 -43.18 11.28 4.04
N SER A 582 -43.46 12.55 3.68
CA SER A 582 -44.80 13.04 3.34
C SER A 582 -45.13 13.01 1.84
N ALA A 583 -44.19 12.62 0.97
CA ALA A 583 -44.39 12.48 -0.49
C ALA A 583 -45.10 11.15 -0.87
N LYS A 584 -45.90 11.16 -1.94
CA LYS A 584 -46.72 10.00 -2.34
C LYS A 584 -45.91 8.78 -2.82
N THR A 585 -46.57 7.62 -2.80
CA THR A 585 -46.13 6.35 -3.42
C THR A 585 -46.37 6.34 -4.93
N VAL A 586 -45.50 5.66 -5.69
CA VAL A 586 -45.74 5.37 -7.11
C VAL A 586 -46.88 4.35 -7.26
N ASP A 587 -48.01 4.84 -7.77
CA ASP A 587 -49.05 4.04 -8.43
C ASP A 587 -49.56 4.82 -9.66
N SER A 588 -49.95 4.11 -10.72
CA SER A 588 -50.43 4.61 -12.02
C SER A 588 -49.44 5.38 -12.91
N ILE A 589 -48.57 4.64 -13.61
CA ILE A 589 -48.19 4.96 -14.99
C ILE A 589 -48.98 4.00 -15.90
N PRO A 590 -49.85 4.47 -16.82
CA PRO A 590 -50.61 3.59 -17.70
C PRO A 590 -49.73 3.06 -18.84
N VAL A 591 -49.64 1.75 -18.97
CA VAL A 591 -49.04 1.13 -20.16
C VAL A 591 -49.99 1.33 -21.34
N THR A 592 -49.58 2.13 -22.32
CA THR A 592 -50.28 2.20 -23.61
C THR A 592 -49.99 0.93 -24.41
N GLU A 593 -50.93 0.00 -24.40
CA GLU A 593 -50.90 -1.17 -25.29
C GLU A 593 -50.94 -0.70 -26.75
N ALA A 594 -50.02 -1.21 -27.58
CA ALA A 594 -50.04 -0.97 -29.01
C ALA A 594 -51.20 -1.74 -29.65
N GLN A 595 -51.89 -1.12 -30.60
CA GLN A 595 -52.95 -1.78 -31.35
C GLN A 595 -52.35 -2.78 -32.35
N ASP A 596 -52.54 -4.08 -32.11
CA ASP A 596 -52.42 -5.11 -33.15
C ASP A 596 -53.82 -5.50 -33.63
N ASP A 597 -54.01 -5.43 -34.95
CA ASP A 597 -55.31 -5.57 -35.60
C ASP A 597 -55.59 -7.03 -36.01
N ASN A 598 -56.79 -7.52 -35.70
CA ASN A 598 -57.42 -8.75 -36.22
C ASN A 598 -56.71 -10.11 -35.99
N LEU A 599 -57.37 -10.99 -35.23
CA LEU A 599 -58.03 -12.15 -35.84
C LEU A 599 -59.20 -12.68 -35.01
N ILE A 600 -60.28 -13.10 -35.69
CA ILE A 600 -61.60 -13.38 -35.09
C ILE A 600 -61.80 -14.88 -34.85
N VAL A 601 -61.96 -15.30 -33.58
CA VAL A 601 -62.77 -16.49 -33.20
C VAL A 601 -63.44 -16.27 -31.85
N THR A 602 -64.77 -16.46 -31.77
CA THR A 602 -65.56 -16.55 -30.53
C THR A 602 -66.77 -17.47 -30.76
N PRO A 603 -67.49 -17.95 -29.72
CA PRO A 603 -66.96 -18.68 -28.55
C PRO A 603 -67.75 -19.97 -28.28
N THR A 604 -67.27 -20.86 -27.38
CA THR A 604 -68.07 -22.00 -26.90
C THR A 604 -68.03 -22.17 -25.38
N THR A 605 -69.21 -22.14 -24.78
CA THR A 605 -69.54 -22.29 -23.35
C THR A 605 -69.26 -23.71 -22.82
N THR A 606 -69.05 -23.89 -21.50
CA THR A 606 -69.95 -24.61 -20.55
C THR A 606 -69.26 -25.24 -19.31
N THR A 607 -70.01 -25.23 -18.19
CA THR A 607 -69.96 -26.11 -16.99
C THR A 607 -69.04 -25.80 -15.79
N GLN A 608 -69.54 -26.20 -14.61
CA GLN A 608 -69.08 -25.90 -13.25
C GLN A 608 -68.83 -27.21 -12.45
N SER A 609 -68.00 -27.13 -11.41
CA SER A 609 -68.20 -27.78 -10.09
C SER A 609 -67.06 -27.32 -9.14
N THR A 610 -67.25 -26.70 -7.96
CA THR A 610 -67.82 -27.19 -6.68
C THR A 610 -67.15 -28.48 -6.18
N LEU A 611 -66.57 -28.62 -4.98
CA LEU A 611 -66.95 -28.12 -3.62
C LEU A 611 -65.67 -27.66 -2.84
N ASN A 612 -65.63 -26.76 -1.84
CA ASN A 612 -66.47 -26.33 -0.68
C ASN A 612 -66.07 -26.95 0.69
N THR A 613 -65.35 -26.17 1.52
CA THR A 613 -65.44 -26.08 3.01
C THR A 613 -64.58 -24.86 3.44
N THR A 614 -65.11 -23.68 3.82
CA THR A 614 -65.97 -23.31 4.97
C THR A 614 -65.24 -23.41 6.32
N PHE A 615 -65.18 -22.43 7.24
CA PHE A 615 -65.40 -20.97 7.34
C PHE A 615 -65.30 -20.67 8.87
N ASN A 616 -64.71 -19.56 9.32
CA ASN A 616 -65.37 -18.59 10.25
C ASN A 616 -64.45 -17.48 10.83
N LEU A 617 -65.09 -16.33 11.10
CA LEU A 617 -64.62 -15.14 11.81
C LEU A 617 -65.62 -14.87 12.97
N PRO A 618 -65.32 -14.01 13.98
CA PRO A 618 -65.77 -12.62 13.87
C PRO A 618 -64.93 -11.53 14.59
N ARG A 619 -65.36 -10.28 14.33
CA ARG A 619 -64.99 -8.98 14.94
C ARG A 619 -65.51 -8.87 16.41
N PHE A 620 -65.38 -7.78 17.19
CA PHE A 620 -65.07 -6.34 16.98
C PHE A 620 -64.75 -5.63 18.33
N SER A 621 -64.19 -4.41 18.30
CA SER A 621 -64.38 -3.29 19.27
C SER A 621 -63.86 -3.45 20.73
N SER A 622 -63.66 -2.42 21.57
CA SER A 622 -63.27 -0.98 21.43
C SER A 622 -63.21 -0.35 22.83
N LEU A 623 -62.35 0.66 23.12
CA LEU A 623 -62.62 1.74 24.09
C LEU A 623 -61.50 2.81 24.13
N SER A 624 -61.79 3.96 24.76
CA SER A 624 -60.92 5.13 24.94
C SER A 624 -60.91 5.60 26.41
N ASP A 625 -60.22 6.74 26.64
CA ASP A 625 -60.25 7.64 27.82
C ASP A 625 -59.04 7.52 28.77
N GLY A 626 -58.39 8.62 29.20
CA GLY A 626 -58.59 10.04 28.84
C GLY A 626 -57.61 11.02 29.55
N TYR A 627 -57.72 12.32 29.20
CA TYR A 627 -57.46 13.58 29.95
C TYR A 627 -56.50 13.63 31.20
N ALA A 628 -55.74 14.70 31.50
CA ALA A 628 -55.78 16.12 31.07
C ALA A 628 -54.41 16.87 31.18
N ARG A 629 -54.38 18.14 30.72
CA ARG A 629 -53.30 19.14 30.97
C ARG A 629 -53.48 19.88 32.30
N ILE A 630 -52.38 20.37 32.91
CA ILE A 630 -52.34 21.54 33.81
C ILE A 630 -51.07 22.39 33.54
N HIS A 631 -51.21 23.70 33.74
CA HIS A 631 -50.27 24.84 33.98
C HIS A 631 -48.86 24.55 34.57
N SER A 632 -47.85 25.45 34.53
CA SER A 632 -47.63 26.74 33.80
C SER A 632 -46.18 27.26 34.02
N GLU A 633 -45.80 28.28 33.25
CA GLU A 633 -44.98 29.47 33.57
C GLU A 633 -43.92 29.50 34.71
N ASP A 634 -42.79 30.14 34.35
CA ASP A 634 -41.92 31.03 35.12
C ASP A 634 -40.72 30.55 36.00
N ASP A 635 -39.63 31.30 35.78
CA ASP A 635 -38.62 31.83 36.68
C ASP A 635 -37.40 31.05 37.23
N LEU A 636 -36.25 31.46 36.67
CA LEU A 636 -35.06 32.07 37.31
C LEU A 636 -34.01 31.21 38.06
N ASP A 637 -32.78 31.36 37.54
CA ASP A 637 -31.53 31.75 38.19
C ASP A 637 -30.72 30.83 39.13
N GLU A 638 -29.40 30.91 38.86
CA GLU A 638 -28.23 30.84 39.73
C GLU A 638 -28.18 29.87 40.94
N LEU A 639 -27.13 29.02 40.96
CA LEU A 639 -25.93 29.32 41.78
C LEU A 639 -24.79 28.31 41.57
N TYR A 640 -23.58 28.82 41.28
CA TYR A 640 -22.31 28.15 41.56
C TYR A 640 -22.00 28.26 43.08
N PRO A 641 -21.25 27.30 43.68
CA PRO A 641 -19.82 27.55 43.86
C PRO A 641 -18.90 26.32 43.73
N ASN A 642 -17.59 26.59 43.75
CA ASN A 642 -16.48 25.64 43.57
C ASN A 642 -16.04 24.88 44.85
N ASP A 643 -15.02 24.03 44.66
CA ASP A 643 -13.84 23.83 45.52
C ASP A 643 -13.75 22.66 46.52
N ASN A 644 -13.12 21.58 46.00
CA ASN A 644 -11.84 21.00 46.47
C ASN A 644 -11.72 20.15 47.77
N PHE A 645 -10.61 19.36 47.79
CA PHE A 645 -10.06 18.47 48.84
C PHE A 645 -10.78 17.13 49.17
N ILE A 646 -10.15 16.09 49.76
CA ILE A 646 -8.90 15.33 49.45
C ILE A 646 -8.71 14.16 50.47
N LEU A 647 -8.13 13.03 50.04
CA LEU A 647 -7.60 11.85 50.81
C LEU A 647 -8.59 10.87 51.53
N GLY A 648 -8.30 9.56 51.42
CA GLY A 648 -9.04 8.40 52.01
C GLY A 648 -8.61 8.04 53.45
N PRO A 649 -8.31 6.76 53.83
CA PRO A 649 -8.42 5.44 53.17
C PRO A 649 -9.12 4.36 54.06
N ILE A 650 -9.07 3.04 53.71
CA ILE A 650 -9.03 1.85 54.62
C ILE A 650 -8.95 0.52 53.82
N ALA A 651 -8.58 -0.62 54.44
CA ALA A 651 -8.24 -1.89 53.78
C ALA A 651 -8.87 -3.17 54.39
N THR A 652 -8.84 -4.27 53.61
CA THR A 652 -8.84 -5.75 53.90
C THR A 652 -9.63 -6.38 55.07
N PRO A 653 -10.07 -7.64 54.90
CA PRO A 653 -9.56 -8.72 55.77
C PRO A 653 -9.30 -10.08 55.05
N SER A 654 -8.78 -11.08 55.77
CA SER A 654 -8.38 -12.41 55.22
C SER A 654 -8.27 -13.54 56.28
N SER A 655 -8.63 -14.80 55.94
CA SER A 655 -8.38 -16.04 56.71
C SER A 655 -8.78 -17.30 55.88
N THR A 656 -7.87 -18.21 55.47
CA THR A 656 -7.49 -19.54 56.07
C THR A 656 -8.64 -20.57 56.26
N SER A 657 -8.51 -21.89 56.06
CA SER A 657 -7.37 -22.81 56.39
C SER A 657 -7.41 -24.24 55.74
N THR A 658 -6.21 -24.84 55.48
CA THR A 658 -5.76 -26.27 55.67
C THR A 658 -6.74 -27.47 55.43
N THR A 659 -6.42 -28.61 54.76
CA THR A 659 -5.34 -29.59 55.10
C THR A 659 -5.05 -30.73 54.07
N ARG A 660 -3.76 -30.93 53.77
CA ARG A 660 -2.94 -32.12 53.34
C ARG A 660 -3.47 -33.58 53.47
N GLN A 661 -3.30 -34.44 52.45
CA GLN A 661 -2.71 -35.83 52.53
C GLN A 661 -2.50 -36.57 51.15
N GLN A 662 -1.76 -37.70 51.19
CA GLN A 662 -1.28 -38.63 50.10
C GLN A 662 -0.87 -39.97 50.78
N PRO A 663 -0.46 -41.08 50.10
CA PRO A 663 -0.77 -41.63 48.75
C PRO A 663 -1.02 -43.18 48.71
N ALA A 664 -1.39 -43.75 47.52
CA ALA A 664 -1.19 -45.16 47.07
C ALA A 664 -1.62 -45.30 45.58
N GLN A 665 -1.18 -46.21 44.67
CA GLN A 665 -0.14 -47.28 44.58
C GLN A 665 -0.59 -48.77 44.55
N GLN A 666 -0.69 -49.35 43.33
CA GLN A 666 -0.56 -50.76 42.86
C GLN A 666 -0.57 -50.69 41.29
N ASP A 667 0.30 -51.32 40.48
CA ASP A 667 0.69 -52.74 40.26
C ASP A 667 -0.42 -53.61 39.61
N THR A 668 -0.28 -54.38 38.50
CA THR A 668 0.71 -54.57 37.39
C THR A 668 -0.10 -55.06 36.12
N GLN A 669 0.33 -55.68 34.99
CA GLN A 669 1.59 -56.33 34.52
C GLN A 669 1.72 -56.45 32.96
N ILE A 670 2.93 -56.84 32.54
CA ILE A 670 3.58 -57.17 31.23
C ILE A 670 2.79 -57.95 30.14
N ALA A 671 2.96 -57.56 28.86
CA ALA A 671 3.14 -58.40 27.65
C ALA A 671 3.59 -57.51 26.44
N ILE A 672 4.82 -57.58 25.91
CA ILE A 672 5.37 -58.45 24.84
C ILE A 672 4.63 -58.36 23.48
N ALA A 673 5.38 -58.06 22.41
CA ALA A 673 4.92 -57.79 21.03
C ALA A 673 4.77 -59.06 20.15
N PRO A 674 4.27 -58.93 18.89
CA PRO A 674 5.23 -58.74 17.79
C PRO A 674 4.81 -57.73 16.69
N SER A 675 5.71 -57.53 15.74
CA SER A 675 5.71 -56.59 14.60
C SER A 675 4.72 -56.88 13.47
N ALA A 676 4.30 -55.81 12.77
CA ALA A 676 3.87 -55.85 11.37
C ALA A 676 4.17 -54.49 10.66
N GLU A 677 4.62 -54.53 9.42
CA GLU A 677 4.59 -53.38 8.50
C GLU A 677 3.17 -53.16 7.93
N PRO A 678 2.89 -52.03 7.27
CA PRO A 678 2.56 -52.19 5.85
C PRO A 678 3.02 -51.07 4.89
N SER A 679 3.59 -51.51 3.75
CA SER A 679 3.41 -51.03 2.37
C SER A 679 3.35 -49.52 2.03
N SER A 680 4.10 -49.17 1.00
CA SER A 680 4.00 -47.92 0.23
C SER A 680 2.65 -47.71 -0.47
N SER A 681 2.32 -46.45 -0.74
CA SER A 681 1.42 -46.06 -1.83
C SER A 681 1.95 -44.80 -2.52
N THR A 682 1.78 -44.69 -3.84
CA THR A 682 2.27 -43.59 -4.67
C THR A 682 1.14 -42.63 -5.03
N ALA A 683 1.37 -41.33 -4.86
CA ALA A 683 0.48 -40.27 -5.33
C ALA A 683 1.32 -39.10 -5.88
N ALA A 684 0.91 -38.55 -7.02
CA ALA A 684 1.69 -37.54 -7.74
C ALA A 684 1.51 -36.13 -7.15
N ALA A 685 2.62 -35.42 -6.93
CA ALA A 685 2.63 -34.01 -6.54
C ALA A 685 2.85 -33.12 -7.77
N GLY A 686 1.84 -32.33 -8.15
CA GLY A 686 1.94 -31.38 -9.26
C GLY A 686 2.83 -30.17 -8.92
N ALA A 687 3.78 -29.83 -9.80
CA ALA A 687 4.75 -28.78 -9.55
C ALA A 687 4.13 -27.36 -9.59
N ARG A 688 3.86 -26.78 -8.41
CA ARG A 688 3.58 -25.34 -8.28
C ARG A 688 4.89 -24.56 -8.20
N ARG A 689 5.22 -23.79 -9.26
CA ARG A 689 6.32 -22.80 -9.24
C ARG A 689 6.06 -21.76 -8.15
N MET A 690 6.91 -21.72 -7.11
CA MET A 690 6.96 -20.57 -6.19
C MET A 690 7.78 -19.44 -6.80
N ILE A 691 7.29 -18.20 -6.70
CA ILE A 691 8.03 -17.00 -7.09
C ILE A 691 8.85 -16.53 -5.90
N GLN A 692 10.18 -16.66 -5.99
CA GLN A 692 11.08 -16.51 -4.85
C GLN A 692 11.55 -15.06 -4.65
N GLN A 693 10.78 -14.25 -3.91
CA GLN A 693 11.27 -12.96 -3.39
C GLN A 693 12.30 -13.19 -2.26
N THR A 694 13.57 -12.88 -2.53
CA THR A 694 14.70 -13.10 -1.60
C THR A 694 14.87 -11.95 -0.61
N MET A 695 14.74 -12.28 0.68
CA MET A 695 15.30 -11.48 1.78
C MET A 695 16.82 -11.69 1.87
N ASP A 696 17.52 -10.74 2.47
CA ASP A 696 18.99 -10.77 2.59
C ASP A 696 19.46 -11.23 3.97
N GLY A 697 20.78 -11.46 4.10
CA GLY A 697 21.42 -12.19 5.20
C GLY A 697 21.46 -11.49 6.56
N VAL A 698 20.51 -10.59 6.83
CA VAL A 698 20.40 -9.82 8.08
C VAL A 698 20.54 -10.73 9.31
N PHE A 699 19.69 -11.76 9.39
CA PHE A 699 19.64 -12.71 10.50
C PHE A 699 20.75 -13.76 10.45
N SER A 700 21.31 -14.00 9.27
CA SER A 700 22.43 -14.94 9.08
C SER A 700 23.73 -14.37 9.67
N ASN A 701 24.01 -13.07 9.50
CA ASN A 701 25.20 -12.43 10.11
C ASN A 701 25.25 -12.59 11.65
N LEU A 702 24.07 -12.76 12.27
CA LEU A 702 23.83 -13.13 13.65
C LEU A 702 23.83 -14.67 13.85
N SER A 703 24.70 -15.44 13.16
CA SER A 703 24.78 -16.91 13.25
C SER A 703 26.15 -17.57 12.96
N ALA A 704 27.26 -16.89 13.26
CA ALA A 704 28.60 -17.24 12.74
C ALA A 704 29.77 -17.41 13.80
N LYS A 705 30.42 -18.61 13.94
CA LYS A 705 31.43 -18.97 15.02
C LYS A 705 32.64 -19.90 14.64
N PRO A 706 33.70 -19.99 15.51
CA PRO A 706 34.94 -20.75 15.29
C PRO A 706 34.85 -22.24 14.91
N ARG A 707 35.95 -22.74 14.32
CA ARG A 707 36.34 -24.17 14.23
C ARG A 707 37.84 -24.33 14.52
N VAL A 708 38.24 -25.55 14.89
CA VAL A 708 39.64 -25.92 15.24
C VAL A 708 40.33 -26.57 14.03
N GLU A 709 41.62 -26.29 13.86
CA GLU A 709 42.45 -26.80 12.77
C GLU A 709 42.72 -28.31 12.83
N GLN A 710 42.93 -28.92 11.65
CA GLN A 710 43.67 -30.17 11.48
C GLN A 710 44.86 -29.89 10.54
N PRO A 711 46.00 -30.60 10.69
CA PRO A 711 47.22 -30.26 9.97
C PRO A 711 47.08 -30.46 8.44
N ALA A 712 47.69 -29.53 7.70
CA ALA A 712 47.52 -29.43 6.25
C ALA A 712 48.08 -30.64 5.47
N VAL A 713 47.38 -30.99 4.39
CA VAL A 713 47.93 -31.78 3.28
C VAL A 713 48.48 -30.80 2.24
N GLU A 714 49.72 -31.00 1.81
CA GLU A 714 50.40 -30.13 0.87
C GLU A 714 49.99 -30.45 -0.58
N GLU A 715 48.88 -29.85 -1.05
CA GLU A 715 48.54 -29.88 -2.47
C GLU A 715 49.32 -28.82 -3.25
N LEU A 716 50.13 -29.28 -4.21
CA LEU A 716 50.93 -28.42 -5.08
C LEU A 716 50.03 -27.61 -6.04
N PRO A 717 50.37 -26.34 -6.33
CA PRO A 717 49.56 -25.50 -7.21
C PRO A 717 49.49 -26.08 -8.63
N PRO A 718 48.33 -25.94 -9.32
CA PRO A 718 48.11 -26.57 -10.61
C PRO A 718 49.05 -26.03 -11.70
N PRO A 719 49.44 -26.86 -12.69
CA PRO A 719 50.40 -26.47 -13.71
C PRO A 719 49.85 -25.36 -14.63
N TYR A 720 50.75 -24.52 -15.13
CA TYR A 720 50.50 -23.26 -15.85
C TYR A 720 49.44 -23.31 -16.99
N LYS A 721 49.15 -24.49 -17.56
CA LYS A 721 48.06 -24.67 -18.54
C LYS A 721 46.65 -24.52 -17.94
N ALA A 722 46.45 -24.82 -16.66
CA ALA A 722 45.16 -24.62 -15.98
C ALA A 722 44.91 -23.11 -15.76
N ALA A 723 45.92 -22.39 -15.28
CA ALA A 723 45.86 -20.93 -15.11
C ALA A 723 45.67 -20.14 -16.41
N ALA A 724 46.03 -20.74 -17.57
CA ALA A 724 45.84 -20.13 -18.89
C ALA A 724 44.43 -20.30 -19.48
N LEU A 725 43.51 -20.99 -18.79
CA LEU A 725 42.12 -21.18 -19.21
C LEU A 725 41.11 -20.30 -18.44
N ASP A 726 41.54 -19.61 -17.38
CA ASP A 726 40.73 -18.58 -16.71
C ASP A 726 40.76 -17.28 -17.55
N GLN A 727 39.83 -17.17 -18.50
CA GLN A 727 39.42 -15.88 -19.05
C GLN A 727 38.36 -15.27 -18.15
N SER A 728 38.80 -14.51 -17.16
CA SER A 728 37.94 -13.82 -16.21
C SER A 728 36.93 -12.91 -16.95
N PRO A 729 35.60 -13.07 -16.75
CA PRO A 729 34.61 -12.26 -17.46
C PRO A 729 34.70 -10.77 -17.12
N ALA A 730 34.55 -9.91 -18.12
CA ALA A 730 34.47 -8.47 -17.90
C ALA A 730 33.16 -8.09 -17.18
N TYR A 731 33.29 -7.37 -16.06
CA TYR A 731 32.19 -7.01 -15.15
C TYR A 731 31.26 -5.91 -15.73
N TYR A 732 30.36 -6.24 -16.66
CA TYR A 732 29.25 -5.36 -17.05
C TYR A 732 27.97 -6.11 -17.51
N GLU A 733 26.82 -5.46 -17.29
CA GLU A 733 25.49 -5.72 -17.89
C GLU A 733 24.78 -7.06 -17.55
N THR A 734 23.92 -7.00 -16.54
CA THR A 734 22.96 -8.05 -16.15
C THR A 734 21.90 -8.29 -17.22
N THR A 735 22.10 -9.32 -18.04
CA THR A 735 21.15 -9.72 -19.09
C THR A 735 20.34 -10.94 -18.66
N VAL A 736 19.01 -10.87 -18.76
CA VAL A 736 18.08 -11.93 -18.30
C VAL A 736 17.24 -12.44 -19.47
N VAL A 737 17.28 -13.75 -19.70
CA VAL A 737 16.39 -14.43 -20.66
C VAL A 737 14.97 -14.48 -20.08
N SER A 738 13.98 -13.95 -20.82
CA SER A 738 12.59 -13.88 -20.36
C SER A 738 11.81 -15.15 -20.70
N PRO A 739 11.07 -15.77 -19.75
CA PRO A 739 10.38 -17.04 -19.96
C PRO A 739 8.99 -16.91 -20.60
N PHE A 740 8.71 -15.83 -21.34
CA PHE A 740 7.35 -15.48 -21.81
C PHE A 740 7.19 -15.15 -23.31
N TYR A 741 8.22 -15.36 -24.11
CA TYR A 741 8.09 -15.42 -25.57
C TYR A 741 8.69 -16.72 -26.11
N SER A 742 8.30 -17.07 -27.34
CA SER A 742 8.87 -18.21 -28.07
C SER A 742 10.40 -18.19 -28.02
N GLU A 743 10.98 -19.39 -28.03
CA GLU A 743 12.43 -19.63 -28.00
C GLU A 743 13.20 -18.82 -29.08
N ASP A 744 14.51 -18.66 -28.88
CA ASP A 744 15.46 -17.91 -29.71
C ASP A 744 15.31 -16.37 -29.76
N LYS A 745 14.98 -15.72 -28.63
CA LYS A 745 15.02 -14.24 -28.51
C LYS A 745 15.82 -13.72 -27.33
N VAL A 746 17.04 -13.27 -27.61
CA VAL A 746 17.88 -12.52 -26.67
C VAL A 746 17.27 -11.14 -26.40
N LEU A 747 17.11 -10.82 -25.12
CA LEU A 747 16.86 -9.46 -24.64
C LEU A 747 18.20 -8.80 -24.30
N VAL A 748 18.32 -7.50 -24.53
CA VAL A 748 19.40 -6.63 -24.01
C VAL A 748 18.70 -5.41 -23.41
N ASP A 749 19.12 -4.94 -22.24
CA ASP A 749 18.47 -3.81 -21.53
C ASP A 749 16.93 -3.93 -21.42
N GLY A 750 16.42 -5.17 -21.26
CA GLY A 750 14.99 -5.47 -21.16
C GLY A 750 14.19 -5.48 -22.48
N LEU A 751 14.82 -5.23 -23.64
CA LEU A 751 14.17 -5.25 -24.96
C LEU A 751 14.81 -6.29 -25.89
N PRO A 752 14.04 -6.97 -26.76
CA PRO A 752 14.63 -7.81 -27.79
C PRO A 752 15.43 -6.95 -28.77
N VAL A 753 16.56 -7.45 -29.27
CA VAL A 753 17.45 -6.63 -30.11
C VAL A 753 16.83 -6.32 -31.47
N GLY A 754 16.14 -7.29 -32.08
CA GLY A 754 15.38 -7.12 -33.31
C GLY A 754 16.24 -7.12 -34.60
N GLY A 755 15.59 -7.20 -35.76
CA GLY A 755 16.29 -7.33 -37.06
C GLY A 755 16.76 -6.00 -37.66
N PHE A 756 17.82 -6.04 -38.49
CA PHE A 756 18.28 -4.89 -39.27
C PHE A 756 17.18 -4.31 -40.17
N VAL A 757 16.32 -5.17 -40.74
CA VAL A 757 15.13 -4.75 -41.51
C VAL A 757 14.18 -3.90 -40.65
N GLY A 758 13.97 -4.26 -39.38
CA GLY A 758 13.14 -3.48 -38.45
C GLY A 758 13.75 -2.12 -38.10
N PHE A 759 15.07 -2.04 -38.00
CA PHE A 759 15.79 -0.79 -37.79
C PHE A 759 15.64 0.15 -39.00
N VAL A 760 15.91 -0.34 -40.22
CA VAL A 760 15.75 0.43 -41.45
C VAL A 760 14.28 0.85 -41.68
N TRP A 761 13.32 -0.03 -41.40
CA TRP A 761 11.89 0.26 -41.57
C TRP A 761 11.41 1.41 -40.66
N ASN A 762 11.80 1.40 -39.38
CA ASN A 762 11.42 2.47 -38.46
C ASN A 762 12.20 3.78 -38.72
N MET A 763 13.45 3.68 -39.18
CA MET A 763 14.20 4.82 -39.70
C MET A 763 13.49 5.45 -40.92
N MET A 764 13.00 4.64 -41.86
CA MET A 764 12.25 5.12 -43.02
C MET A 764 10.93 5.80 -42.61
N ILE A 765 10.12 5.18 -41.75
CA ILE A 765 8.86 5.78 -41.27
C ILE A 765 9.13 7.10 -40.53
N SER A 766 10.10 7.12 -39.62
CA SER A 766 10.48 8.33 -38.88
C SER A 766 11.11 9.42 -39.75
N THR A 767 11.68 9.09 -40.91
CA THR A 767 12.18 10.09 -41.87
C THR A 767 11.02 10.63 -42.72
N SER A 768 10.20 9.74 -43.30
CA SER A 768 9.11 10.10 -44.23
C SER A 768 7.99 10.91 -43.58
N PHE A 769 7.68 10.65 -42.30
CA PHE A 769 6.66 11.39 -41.55
C PHE A 769 7.26 12.32 -40.49
N GLN A 770 8.57 12.60 -40.56
CA GLN A 770 9.29 13.53 -39.69
C GLN A 770 8.97 13.30 -38.18
N PHE A 771 8.69 14.37 -37.43
CA PHE A 771 8.34 14.29 -36.00
C PHE A 771 7.13 13.39 -35.72
N MET A 772 6.11 13.36 -36.58
CA MET A 772 4.95 12.48 -36.40
C MET A 772 5.33 11.00 -36.55
N GLY A 773 6.18 10.68 -37.53
CA GLY A 773 6.75 9.34 -37.71
C GLY A 773 7.66 8.93 -36.55
N PHE A 774 8.45 9.86 -36.03
CA PHE A 774 9.25 9.65 -34.83
C PHE A 774 8.37 9.31 -33.63
N PHE A 775 7.39 10.15 -33.27
CA PHE A 775 6.51 9.88 -32.12
C PHE A 775 5.77 8.55 -32.25
N LEU A 776 5.19 8.26 -33.42
CA LEU A 776 4.46 7.01 -33.65
C LEU A 776 5.35 5.76 -33.46
N THR A 777 6.56 5.76 -34.03
CA THR A 777 7.45 4.59 -33.97
C THR A 777 8.27 4.50 -32.68
N TYR A 778 8.57 5.64 -32.04
CA TYR A 778 9.35 5.69 -30.80
C TYR A 778 8.50 5.41 -29.56
N LEU A 779 7.22 5.82 -29.53
CA LEU A 779 6.33 5.47 -28.41
C LEU A 779 5.87 4.00 -28.47
N LEU A 780 5.73 3.43 -29.67
CA LEU A 780 5.31 2.04 -29.89
C LEU A 780 6.51 1.06 -30.08
N HIS A 781 7.70 1.41 -29.59
CA HIS A 781 8.89 0.58 -29.80
C HIS A 781 8.85 -0.73 -28.99
N THR A 782 8.98 -1.87 -29.69
CA THR A 782 9.02 -3.22 -29.08
C THR A 782 10.40 -3.87 -29.10
N SER A 783 11.43 -3.19 -29.64
CA SER A 783 12.80 -3.72 -29.78
C SER A 783 13.84 -2.60 -29.82
N HIS A 784 15.12 -2.91 -29.63
CA HIS A 784 16.21 -1.96 -29.87
C HIS A 784 16.29 -1.52 -31.33
N ALA A 785 16.05 -2.44 -32.28
CA ALA A 785 15.96 -2.14 -33.70
C ALA A 785 14.91 -1.05 -33.99
N THR A 786 13.68 -1.22 -33.51
CA THR A 786 12.62 -0.20 -33.70
C THR A 786 12.99 1.12 -33.01
N LYS A 787 13.37 1.07 -31.72
CA LYS A 787 13.72 2.24 -30.90
C LYS A 787 14.81 3.12 -31.49
N ASN A 788 15.92 2.50 -31.91
CA ASN A 788 17.08 3.21 -32.44
C ASN A 788 16.92 3.53 -33.93
N GLY A 789 16.14 2.75 -34.68
CA GLY A 789 15.70 3.11 -36.03
C GLY A 789 14.92 4.43 -36.03
N SER A 790 13.93 4.58 -35.14
CA SER A 790 13.20 5.85 -34.95
C SER A 790 14.12 7.01 -34.61
N LYS A 791 15.04 6.85 -33.64
CA LYS A 791 16.03 7.89 -33.31
C LYS A 791 16.88 8.27 -34.53
N MET A 792 17.34 7.31 -35.33
CA MET A 792 18.14 7.59 -36.52
C MET A 792 17.32 8.35 -37.58
N GLY A 793 16.04 8.01 -37.77
CA GLY A 793 15.15 8.75 -38.66
C GLY A 793 14.93 10.20 -38.22
N LEU A 794 14.73 10.46 -36.93
CA LEU A 794 14.68 11.82 -36.37
C LEU A 794 16.01 12.58 -36.59
N GLY A 795 17.15 11.92 -36.40
CA GLY A 795 18.46 12.51 -36.67
C GLY A 795 18.66 12.88 -38.14
N ILE A 796 18.19 12.02 -39.07
CA ILE A 796 18.16 12.32 -40.51
C ILE A 796 17.23 13.51 -40.79
N THR A 797 16.03 13.54 -40.19
CA THR A 797 15.09 14.69 -40.31
C THR A 797 15.76 16.00 -39.90
N PHE A 798 16.51 16.04 -38.79
CA PHE A 798 17.25 17.23 -38.36
C PHE A 798 18.35 17.64 -39.35
N VAL A 799 19.13 16.69 -39.90
CA VAL A 799 20.12 16.99 -40.95
C VAL A 799 19.43 17.53 -42.21
N THR A 800 18.34 16.91 -42.66
CA THR A 800 17.58 17.35 -43.84
C THR A 800 16.95 18.73 -43.65
N MET A 801 16.35 19.02 -42.50
CA MET A 801 15.80 20.35 -42.21
C MET A 801 16.91 21.42 -42.16
N GLY A 802 18.05 21.12 -41.54
CA GLY A 802 19.20 22.03 -41.49
C GLY A 802 19.81 22.29 -42.86
N THR A 803 19.97 21.26 -43.72
CA THR A 803 20.51 21.45 -45.08
C THR A 803 19.49 22.12 -46.01
N GLN A 804 18.20 21.85 -45.88
CA GLN A 804 17.16 22.60 -46.60
C GLN A 804 17.12 24.07 -46.20
N THR A 805 17.32 24.39 -44.91
CA THR A 805 17.38 25.78 -44.43
C THR A 805 18.62 26.52 -44.95
N MET A 806 19.72 25.82 -45.24
CA MET A 806 20.88 26.37 -45.96
C MET A 806 20.63 26.50 -47.48
N ALA A 807 20.06 25.48 -48.12
CA ALA A 807 19.80 25.45 -49.56
C ALA A 807 18.71 26.44 -50.01
N GLY A 808 17.76 26.77 -49.12
CA GLY A 808 16.75 27.81 -49.35
C GLY A 808 17.30 29.24 -49.56
N LYS A 809 18.63 29.41 -49.56
CA LYS A 809 19.32 30.65 -49.93
C LYS A 809 20.17 30.57 -51.22
N SER A 810 20.26 29.42 -51.91
CA SER A 810 21.00 29.32 -53.18
C SER A 810 20.16 29.64 -54.41
N ASP A 811 18.89 29.25 -54.42
CA ASP A 811 18.04 29.30 -55.63
C ASP A 811 17.14 30.57 -55.69
N GLY A 812 17.44 31.55 -54.85
CA GLY A 812 16.64 32.77 -54.66
C GLY A 812 16.84 33.89 -55.70
N GLN A 813 17.28 33.58 -56.93
CA GLN A 813 17.56 34.62 -57.93
C GLN A 813 17.31 34.20 -59.40
N GLU A 814 16.05 33.90 -59.75
CA GLU A 814 15.50 34.26 -61.07
C GLU A 814 13.97 34.13 -61.12
N THR A 815 13.23 35.25 -61.13
CA THR A 815 12.26 35.63 -62.20
C THR A 815 11.43 36.87 -61.84
N ASN A 816 11.34 37.79 -62.82
CA ASN A 816 10.23 38.70 -63.15
C ASN A 816 9.54 39.52 -62.03
N ALA A 817 9.75 40.84 -62.11
CA ALA A 817 8.86 41.83 -61.48
C ALA A 817 7.50 41.91 -62.20
N ASP A 818 6.45 42.31 -61.48
CA ASP A 818 5.75 43.57 -61.81
C ASP A 818 4.88 44.11 -60.66
N SER A 819 4.43 45.36 -60.79
CA SER A 819 3.40 46.08 -60.00
C SER A 819 3.70 46.57 -58.57
N ASP A 820 3.36 47.86 -58.38
CA ASP A 820 3.53 48.73 -57.21
C ASP A 820 2.94 48.24 -55.87
N THR A 821 3.66 48.51 -54.77
CA THR A 821 3.36 49.69 -53.90
C THR A 821 4.46 49.89 -52.84
N GLY A 822 4.83 51.14 -52.56
CA GLY A 822 6.01 51.46 -51.76
C GLY A 822 5.73 51.99 -50.34
N TYR A 823 6.58 51.60 -49.39
CA TYR A 823 6.89 52.35 -48.16
C TYR A 823 8.36 52.14 -47.78
N MET A 824 9.03 53.18 -47.28
CA MET A 824 10.43 53.07 -46.80
C MET A 824 10.50 52.43 -45.41
N GLY A 825 11.44 51.50 -45.21
CA GLY A 825 11.57 50.70 -43.97
C GLY A 825 12.97 50.14 -43.69
N ASN A 826 13.99 51.01 -43.72
CA ASN A 826 15.31 50.87 -43.07
C ASN A 826 15.78 49.46 -42.62
N THR A 827 16.43 48.69 -43.49
CA THR A 827 16.90 47.32 -43.20
C THR A 827 18.33 47.26 -42.64
N GLY A 828 18.49 47.29 -41.31
CA GLY A 828 19.71 46.83 -40.64
C GLY A 828 19.74 45.32 -40.37
N ASP A 829 18.57 44.76 -40.04
CA ASP A 829 18.44 43.43 -39.41
C ASP A 829 18.72 42.24 -40.34
N GLY A 830 18.78 42.48 -41.66
CA GLY A 830 18.96 41.42 -42.67
C GLY A 830 20.26 40.62 -42.55
N VAL A 831 21.29 41.18 -41.89
CA VAL A 831 22.57 40.52 -41.66
C VAL A 831 22.53 39.61 -40.43
N ASP A 832 22.05 40.09 -39.29
CA ASP A 832 22.02 39.28 -38.07
C ASP A 832 20.94 38.20 -38.12
N ALA A 833 19.74 38.46 -38.66
CA ALA A 833 18.76 37.39 -38.93
C ALA A 833 19.35 36.31 -39.85
N THR A 834 20.11 36.71 -40.88
CA THR A 834 20.82 35.77 -41.78
C THR A 834 21.87 34.94 -41.05
N ARG A 835 22.52 35.50 -40.03
CA ARG A 835 23.54 34.86 -39.21
C ARG A 835 22.93 33.91 -38.16
N GLU A 836 21.81 34.29 -37.55
CA GLU A 836 21.03 33.43 -36.64
C GLU A 836 20.44 32.23 -37.37
N PHE A 837 19.83 32.41 -38.54
CA PHE A 837 19.32 31.29 -39.35
C PHE A 837 20.44 30.33 -39.78
N MET A 838 21.64 30.84 -40.13
CA MET A 838 22.80 29.97 -40.36
C MET A 838 23.21 29.22 -39.09
N SER A 839 23.33 29.91 -37.94
CA SER A 839 23.70 29.30 -36.66
C SER A 839 22.74 28.18 -36.26
N MET A 840 21.43 28.40 -36.39
CA MET A 840 20.40 27.41 -36.12
C MET A 840 20.46 26.23 -37.11
N SER A 841 20.76 26.48 -38.39
CA SER A 841 20.94 25.43 -39.40
C SER A 841 22.14 24.54 -39.09
N TYR A 842 23.29 25.11 -38.70
CA TYR A 842 24.46 24.36 -38.26
C TYR A 842 24.16 23.56 -36.98
N LEU A 843 23.44 24.14 -36.01
CA LEU A 843 23.04 23.45 -34.78
C LEU A 843 22.15 22.23 -35.08
N MET A 844 21.17 22.37 -35.97
CA MET A 844 20.30 21.27 -36.42
C MET A 844 21.10 20.14 -37.09
N ILE A 845 22.06 20.47 -37.96
CA ILE A 845 22.93 19.49 -38.61
C ILE A 845 23.82 18.76 -37.59
N ILE A 846 24.45 19.48 -36.66
CA ILE A 846 25.32 18.91 -35.62
C ILE A 846 24.52 17.99 -34.69
N LEU A 847 23.35 18.44 -34.23
CA LEU A 847 22.44 17.65 -33.40
C LEU A 847 21.94 16.40 -34.14
N GLY A 848 21.55 16.54 -35.41
CA GLY A 848 21.12 15.43 -36.26
C GLY A 848 22.21 14.37 -36.42
N PHE A 849 23.46 14.77 -36.72
CA PHE A 849 24.59 13.82 -36.77
C PHE A 849 24.91 13.18 -35.42
N ALA A 850 24.83 13.92 -34.31
CA ALA A 850 25.02 13.34 -32.98
C ALA A 850 23.95 12.28 -32.65
N ILE A 851 22.68 12.54 -33.00
CA ILE A 851 21.57 11.58 -32.86
C ILE A 851 21.78 10.36 -33.76
N ILE A 852 22.17 10.54 -35.03
CA ILE A 852 22.47 9.43 -35.97
C ILE A 852 23.58 8.54 -35.41
N LEU A 853 24.70 9.12 -34.97
CA LEU A 853 25.85 8.39 -34.44
C LEU A 853 25.49 7.64 -33.15
N HIS A 854 24.80 8.28 -32.21
CA HIS A 854 24.37 7.65 -30.97
C HIS A 854 23.37 6.52 -31.22
N ALA A 855 22.38 6.71 -32.10
CA ALA A 855 21.39 5.67 -32.43
C ALA A 855 22.04 4.46 -33.13
N SER A 856 22.99 4.73 -34.04
CA SER A 856 23.77 3.68 -34.72
C SER A 856 24.65 2.90 -33.74
N PHE A 857 25.35 3.61 -32.84
CA PHE A 857 26.22 2.98 -31.84
C PHE A 857 25.42 2.08 -30.89
N GLU A 858 24.29 2.55 -30.36
CA GLU A 858 23.44 1.76 -29.44
C GLU A 858 22.87 0.51 -30.11
N PHE A 859 22.43 0.59 -31.36
CA PHE A 859 21.97 -0.59 -32.09
C PHE A 859 23.11 -1.57 -32.38
N ILE A 860 24.31 -1.08 -32.73
CA ILE A 860 25.50 -1.92 -32.94
C ILE A 860 25.96 -2.55 -31.62
N LYS A 861 25.87 -1.83 -30.48
CA LYS A 861 26.14 -2.36 -29.14
C LYS A 861 25.19 -3.52 -28.84
N ALA A 862 23.88 -3.28 -28.92
CA ALA A 862 22.87 -4.32 -28.68
C ALA A 862 23.05 -5.54 -29.61
N LYS A 863 23.38 -5.33 -30.89
CA LYS A 863 23.70 -6.41 -31.85
C LYS A 863 24.96 -7.19 -31.49
N ARG A 864 26.01 -6.53 -30.97
CA ARG A 864 27.21 -7.21 -30.48
C ARG A 864 26.91 -8.03 -29.22
N THR A 865 26.13 -7.49 -28.27
CA THR A 865 25.71 -8.21 -27.07
C THR A 865 24.87 -9.45 -27.42
N GLU A 866 23.93 -9.35 -28.37
CA GLU A 866 23.18 -10.50 -28.91
C GLU A 866 24.09 -11.53 -29.58
N MET A 867 25.07 -11.10 -30.40
CA MET A 867 26.05 -12.01 -31.02
C MET A 867 26.92 -12.74 -29.99
N VAL A 868 27.36 -12.06 -28.93
CA VAL A 868 28.13 -12.68 -27.84
C VAL A 868 27.27 -13.71 -27.10
N ILE A 869 26.05 -13.35 -26.71
CA ILE A 869 25.13 -14.25 -25.99
C ILE A 869 24.81 -15.49 -26.84
N ASN A 870 24.48 -15.31 -28.13
CA ASN A 870 24.20 -16.42 -29.03
C ASN A 870 25.42 -17.32 -29.30
N ALA A 871 26.63 -16.76 -29.28
CA ALA A 871 27.86 -17.56 -29.34
C ALA A 871 28.00 -18.42 -28.08
N THR A 872 27.82 -17.85 -26.89
CA THR A 872 27.89 -18.58 -25.61
C THR A 872 26.83 -19.68 -25.47
N SER A 873 25.60 -19.47 -25.98
CA SER A 873 24.61 -20.55 -26.01
C SER A 873 24.94 -21.65 -27.02
N SER A 874 25.59 -21.31 -28.15
CA SER A 874 25.98 -22.30 -29.17
C SER A 874 27.07 -23.28 -28.69
N SER A 875 28.02 -22.84 -27.86
CA SER A 875 29.06 -23.72 -27.30
C SER A 875 28.50 -24.77 -26.36
N HIS A 876 27.52 -24.41 -25.50
CA HIS A 876 26.90 -25.37 -24.58
C HIS A 876 25.99 -26.37 -25.29
N ALA A 877 25.40 -26.01 -26.44
CA ALA A 877 24.64 -26.96 -27.25
C ALA A 877 25.54 -28.10 -27.80
N THR A 878 26.76 -27.77 -28.25
CA THR A 878 27.70 -28.79 -28.74
C THR A 878 28.27 -29.70 -27.64
N GLU A 879 28.34 -29.26 -26.39
CA GLU A 879 28.71 -30.11 -25.25
C GLU A 879 27.56 -31.06 -24.86
N ALA A 880 26.32 -30.55 -24.87
CA ALA A 880 25.11 -31.30 -24.51
C ALA A 880 24.80 -32.46 -25.47
N GLU A 881 25.07 -32.32 -26.77
CA GLU A 881 24.90 -33.44 -27.74
C GLU A 881 25.99 -34.52 -27.63
N THR A 882 27.14 -34.25 -27.01
CA THR A 882 28.19 -35.27 -26.83
C THR A 882 27.99 -36.15 -25.60
N ASP A 883 27.60 -35.59 -24.45
CA ASP A 883 27.37 -36.38 -23.22
C ASP A 883 26.16 -37.32 -23.34
N ALA A 884 25.18 -36.99 -24.20
CA ALA A 884 24.00 -37.83 -24.46
C ALA A 884 24.30 -39.16 -25.20
N SER A 885 25.58 -39.50 -25.42
CA SER A 885 26.02 -40.72 -26.12
C SER A 885 26.77 -41.73 -25.25
N VAL A 886 27.08 -41.41 -23.98
CA VAL A 886 27.80 -42.31 -23.05
C VAL A 886 27.26 -42.23 -21.61
N VAL A 887 26.13 -42.92 -21.36
CA VAL A 887 25.73 -43.67 -20.13
C VAL A 887 24.27 -44.11 -20.24
#